data_AF-A0A385EMN8-F1
#
_entry.id   AF-A0A385EMN8-F1
#
_cell.length_a   1.000
_cell.length_b   1.000
_cell.length_c   1.000
_cell.angle_alpha   90.00
_cell.angle_beta   90.00
_cell.angle_gamma   90.00
#
_symmetry.space_group_name_H-M   'P 1'
#
loop_
_entity.id
_entity.type
_entity.pdbx_description
1 polymer ?
#
loop_
_entity_poly.entity_id
_entity_poly.type
_entity_poly.pdbx_seq_one_letter_code
_entity_poly.pdbx_strand_id
1 'polypeptide(L)'
;MNDVTVVTSVTYPSPESLALVADVQYHEPYLSAALNRKFRGIVDPGFYAGFLPKPGGGMNLLITSVDGDKTAGAASVDIGEFYQVTIQQRKDISLALSAGKKYAIVLKGRYLLGEDTYQVNTASHIHAAEFVARTYTDSYQLGDGELLVCTVNIPAGVSAITQEMIDTSERINRTIGIDISDSVTSTRSDVAASSLAVKKAYDLAKSKYTAQDASTTQKGLVQLSSATNSDSETMAATPKAVKSIKDLADTKAPIESPSLTGTPTAPTAAQGTNSTQIANTAFVKAAITALINGAPGTLDTLKEIAAAINNDPNYSTTINNALALKAPLASPALTGVPTAPTAAQGTNNTQIATTAYVRAAISALVGSSPEALDTLNELAAALGNDPNFATTMTNALAGKQPLDATLTALAGLATGANKLPYFTGTDTVSQTDLTSVGRDILAKTSVLAVIQYLGLRELGTSGEKIPLLSTANTWSARQTFNGGITGALTGNADTATKLKTARNINGVRFDGSGDININTLVSRGRVTALEANAQGTSGIQLYEAYNNGYPSPYGNVLHLKGATAAGEGELFIGWSGTSGAHAPVHIRSRRDTDSANWSEWAQVYTSKDSIPGVNAKGDQDTSGNAATATKLQTACTINGVSFDGSKNIELTAEDLNLQETVNKADNAVQKTGDTLSGGLTFENDSILAWIRNTDWAKIGFKNDADSDTDSYMWFETGDNGNEYFKWRSRQSTTTKDLMNLKWDALSVLVKALFSSEVKISTVNALRIFNSSFGAIFRRSEECLHIIPTRENEGENGDIGPLRPFTLNLRTGRITMGHGLDVTGDITTNAWVYANRFAINSSNGMWIQMRDNNAIFGKNIVNTDSAQALLRQDHADRKFMIGGLGNKQFGIYMINNSRTANGTDGQAYMDNNGNWLCGSQVIPGNYGNFDSRYVKDVRLGSQQYYGVNNWQTWNFQCPSGHVLSGINVQDTGSNSADNIAGVYYRPVQKYINGTWYNVASV
;
A
#
# COMPACT_ATOMS: atom_id res chain seq x y z
N MET A 1 -11.50 -42.19 19.64
CA MET A 1 -11.37 -43.60 19.22
C MET A 1 -10.59 -43.60 17.93
N ASN A 2 -9.43 -44.25 17.92
CA ASN A 2 -8.61 -44.43 16.72
C ASN A 2 -9.20 -45.58 15.91
N ASP A 3 -9.98 -45.27 14.88
CA ASP A 3 -10.27 -46.25 13.82
C ASP A 3 -9.22 -46.10 12.73
N VAL A 4 -8.19 -46.94 12.83
CA VAL A 4 -7.27 -47.21 11.72
C VAL A 4 -7.89 -48.37 10.94
N THR A 5 -8.68 -48.03 9.93
CA THR A 5 -9.12 -49.00 8.93
C THR A 5 -7.95 -49.32 8.02
N VAL A 6 -7.57 -50.59 7.95
CA VAL A 6 -6.58 -51.10 7.00
C VAL A 6 -7.13 -50.87 5.58
N VAL A 7 -6.56 -49.91 4.87
CA VAL A 7 -6.78 -49.74 3.43
C VAL A 7 -5.96 -50.82 2.74
N THR A 8 -6.63 -51.87 2.26
CA THR A 8 -6.08 -52.76 1.24
C THR A 8 -5.65 -51.91 0.04
N SER A 9 -4.45 -52.13 -0.48
CA SER A 9 -3.91 -51.35 -1.60
C SER A 9 -4.76 -51.55 -2.86
N VAL A 10 -5.70 -50.64 -3.10
CA VAL A 10 -6.45 -50.59 -4.36
C VAL A 10 -5.46 -50.13 -5.45
N THR A 11 -5.31 -50.95 -6.49
CA THR A 11 -4.47 -50.58 -7.64
C THR A 11 -5.37 -49.88 -8.66
N TYR A 12 -5.21 -48.55 -8.75
CA TYR A 12 -5.94 -47.71 -9.69
C TYR A 12 -5.35 -47.85 -11.10
N PRO A 13 -6.16 -48.11 -12.15
CA PRO A 13 -5.65 -48.03 -13.51
C PRO A 13 -5.26 -46.60 -13.84
N SER A 14 -4.19 -46.40 -14.61
CA SER A 14 -3.88 -45.06 -15.15
C SER A 14 -5.06 -44.61 -16.04
N PRO A 15 -5.64 -43.41 -15.83
CA PRO A 15 -6.70 -42.90 -16.68
C PRO A 15 -6.34 -42.86 -18.17
N GLU A 16 -5.06 -42.70 -18.51
CA GLU A 16 -4.54 -42.73 -19.90
C GLU A 16 -4.52 -44.14 -20.52
N SER A 17 -4.64 -45.19 -19.69
CA SER A 17 -4.64 -46.58 -20.15
C SER A 17 -6.03 -47.03 -20.65
N LEU A 18 -7.11 -46.41 -20.16
CA LEU A 18 -8.49 -46.76 -20.46
C LEU A 18 -8.96 -46.18 -21.80
N ALA A 19 -9.86 -46.90 -22.49
CA ALA A 19 -10.46 -46.41 -23.76
C ALA A 19 -11.64 -45.47 -23.54
N LEU A 20 -12.35 -45.64 -22.42
CA LEU A 20 -13.41 -44.76 -21.92
C LEU A 20 -13.10 -44.41 -20.47
N VAL A 21 -13.31 -43.16 -20.11
CA VAL A 21 -13.33 -42.71 -18.71
C VAL A 21 -14.71 -42.14 -18.41
N ALA A 22 -15.24 -42.41 -17.23
CA ALA A 22 -16.57 -41.98 -16.82
C ALA A 22 -16.55 -41.33 -15.43
N ASP A 23 -17.39 -40.33 -15.22
CA ASP A 23 -17.62 -39.70 -13.92
C ASP A 23 -19.12 -39.64 -13.62
N VAL A 24 -19.46 -39.83 -12.35
CA VAL A 24 -20.84 -39.94 -11.88
C VAL A 24 -21.21 -38.68 -11.12
N GLN A 25 -22.32 -38.06 -11.50
CA GLN A 25 -22.83 -36.85 -10.88
C GLN A 25 -24.33 -36.95 -10.61
N TYR A 26 -24.82 -36.09 -9.72
CA TYR A 26 -26.24 -35.99 -9.47
C TYR A 26 -26.96 -35.37 -10.68
N HIS A 27 -28.19 -35.81 -10.93
CA HIS A 27 -29.01 -35.26 -12.00
C HIS A 27 -29.37 -33.81 -11.70
N GLU A 28 -29.11 -32.91 -12.65
CA GLU A 28 -29.32 -31.47 -12.51
C GLU A 28 -29.75 -30.87 -13.86
N PRO A 29 -30.53 -29.78 -13.87
CA PRO A 29 -30.85 -29.04 -15.10
C PRO A 29 -29.58 -28.54 -15.81
N TYR A 30 -29.55 -28.60 -17.15
CA TYR A 30 -28.42 -28.14 -17.96
C TYR A 30 -28.32 -26.60 -18.02
N LEU A 31 -27.84 -25.98 -16.95
CA LEU A 31 -27.37 -24.59 -16.94
C LEU A 31 -25.89 -24.53 -17.33
N SER A 32 -25.41 -23.39 -17.83
CA SER A 32 -23.99 -23.20 -18.20
C SER A 32 -23.01 -23.57 -17.07
N ALA A 33 -23.31 -23.20 -15.82
CA ALA A 33 -22.51 -23.59 -14.65
C ALA A 33 -22.58 -25.09 -14.32
N ALA A 34 -23.74 -25.73 -14.51
CA ALA A 34 -23.92 -27.16 -14.32
C ALA A 34 -23.16 -27.94 -15.40
N LEU A 35 -23.19 -27.49 -16.66
CA LEU A 35 -22.44 -28.08 -17.77
C LEU A 35 -20.92 -28.06 -17.51
N ASN A 36 -20.37 -26.92 -17.10
CA ASN A 36 -18.95 -26.78 -16.77
C ASN A 36 -18.51 -27.67 -15.60
N ARG A 37 -19.41 -27.94 -14.66
CA ARG A 37 -19.15 -28.80 -13.50
C ARG A 37 -19.30 -30.29 -13.85
N LYS A 38 -20.28 -30.61 -14.70
CA LYS A 38 -20.55 -31.95 -15.25
C LYS A 38 -19.45 -32.51 -16.12
N PHE A 39 -18.75 -31.63 -16.82
CA PHE A 39 -17.68 -32.01 -17.72
C PHE A 39 -16.29 -31.69 -17.14
N ARG A 40 -16.20 -31.22 -15.89
CA ARG A 40 -14.94 -30.90 -15.23
C ARG A 40 -14.10 -32.15 -14.99
N GLY A 41 -12.89 -32.20 -15.58
CA GLY A 41 -11.97 -33.33 -15.43
C GLY A 41 -12.23 -34.52 -16.37
N ILE A 42 -13.39 -34.52 -17.05
CA ILE A 42 -13.76 -35.49 -18.10
C ILE A 42 -13.74 -34.86 -19.50
N VAL A 43 -13.75 -33.54 -19.62
CA VAL A 43 -13.70 -32.83 -20.91
C VAL A 43 -12.68 -31.72 -20.79
N ASP A 44 -11.67 -31.76 -21.66
CA ASP A 44 -10.64 -30.73 -21.75
C ASP A 44 -11.21 -29.43 -22.39
N PRO A 45 -10.44 -28.34 -22.54
CA PRO A 45 -10.90 -27.19 -23.32
C PRO A 45 -10.82 -27.48 -24.84
N GLY A 46 -11.95 -27.47 -25.57
CA GLY A 46 -11.94 -27.69 -27.03
C GLY A 46 -13.33 -27.92 -27.66
N PHE A 47 -13.37 -28.16 -28.98
CA PHE A 47 -14.58 -28.60 -29.69
C PHE A 47 -14.65 -30.13 -29.68
N TYR A 48 -15.74 -30.68 -29.15
CA TYR A 48 -15.93 -32.13 -28.99
C TYR A 48 -16.72 -32.71 -30.16
N ALA A 49 -16.29 -33.88 -30.65
CA ALA A 49 -17.11 -34.68 -31.54
C ALA A 49 -18.03 -35.60 -30.71
N GLY A 50 -19.16 -36.04 -31.26
CA GLY A 50 -19.84 -37.22 -30.71
C GLY A 50 -18.99 -38.47 -30.96
N PHE A 51 -19.41 -39.63 -30.48
CA PHE A 51 -18.79 -40.91 -30.85
C PHE A 51 -19.01 -41.18 -32.36
N LEU A 52 -17.95 -41.39 -33.12
CA LEU A 52 -17.97 -41.52 -34.58
C LEU A 52 -17.74 -43.00 -34.97
N PRO A 53 -18.78 -43.74 -35.36
CA PRO A 53 -18.65 -45.08 -35.90
C PRO A 53 -18.18 -45.04 -37.36
N LYS A 54 -17.14 -45.80 -37.66
CA LYS A 54 -16.58 -45.99 -39.02
C LYS A 54 -16.15 -47.46 -39.24
N PRO A 55 -15.98 -47.92 -40.48
CA PRO A 55 -15.41 -49.23 -40.76
C PRO A 55 -14.01 -49.40 -40.14
N GLY A 56 -13.78 -50.48 -39.38
CA GLY A 56 -12.51 -50.78 -38.72
C GLY A 56 -11.63 -51.81 -39.46
N GLY A 57 -12.07 -52.29 -40.62
CA GLY A 57 -11.41 -53.36 -41.38
C GLY A 57 -11.94 -54.75 -41.04
N GLY A 58 -12.25 -55.54 -42.07
CA GLY A 58 -12.96 -56.81 -41.90
C GLY A 58 -14.32 -56.60 -41.20
N MET A 59 -14.71 -57.54 -40.34
CA MET A 59 -15.98 -57.50 -39.61
C MET A 59 -15.96 -56.65 -38.32
N ASN A 60 -15.07 -55.66 -38.25
CA ASN A 60 -14.93 -54.78 -37.09
C ASN A 60 -15.51 -53.39 -37.36
N LEU A 61 -16.32 -52.90 -36.41
CA LEU A 61 -16.74 -51.52 -36.34
C LEU A 61 -15.78 -50.74 -35.44
N LEU A 62 -15.24 -49.64 -35.93
CA LEU A 62 -14.37 -48.76 -35.18
C LEU A 62 -15.16 -47.56 -34.67
N ILE A 63 -15.19 -47.36 -33.36
CA ILE A 63 -15.69 -46.14 -32.73
C ILE A 63 -14.50 -45.24 -32.47
N THR A 64 -14.47 -44.06 -33.08
CA THR A 64 -13.41 -43.06 -32.95
C THR A 64 -13.99 -41.71 -32.54
N SER A 65 -13.11 -40.75 -32.22
CA SER A 65 -13.46 -39.35 -31.96
C SER A 65 -12.77 -38.35 -32.88
N VAL A 66 -11.94 -38.83 -33.82
CA VAL A 66 -11.10 -37.97 -34.67
C VAL A 66 -11.84 -37.64 -35.97
N ASP A 67 -12.18 -36.36 -36.14
CA ASP A 67 -12.63 -35.76 -37.42
C ASP A 67 -12.14 -34.30 -37.48
N GLY A 68 -11.06 -34.06 -38.23
CA GLY A 68 -10.40 -32.76 -38.30
C GLY A 68 -9.76 -32.32 -36.97
N ASP A 69 -10.05 -31.09 -36.53
CA ASP A 69 -9.45 -30.44 -35.35
C ASP A 69 -10.10 -30.87 -34.00
N LYS A 70 -11.05 -31.81 -34.01
CA LYS A 70 -11.77 -32.27 -32.81
C LYS A 70 -11.01 -33.39 -32.11
N THR A 71 -10.82 -33.28 -30.80
CA THR A 71 -9.79 -34.05 -30.08
C THR A 71 -10.33 -35.19 -29.20
N ALA A 72 -11.62 -35.23 -28.85
CA ALA A 72 -12.21 -36.34 -28.09
C ALA A 72 -13.74 -36.45 -28.23
N GLY A 73 -14.25 -37.66 -28.02
CA GLY A 73 -15.68 -37.98 -28.01
C GLY A 73 -16.25 -37.85 -26.61
N ALA A 74 -17.43 -37.25 -26.44
CA ALA A 74 -18.08 -37.13 -25.13
C ALA A 74 -19.58 -37.43 -25.18
N ALA A 75 -20.12 -38.04 -24.13
CA ALA A 75 -21.56 -38.15 -23.87
C ALA A 75 -21.89 -37.99 -22.39
N SER A 76 -23.16 -37.73 -22.13
CA SER A 76 -23.76 -37.77 -20.82
C SER A 76 -24.97 -38.70 -20.88
N VAL A 77 -25.04 -39.66 -19.97
CA VAL A 77 -26.07 -40.71 -19.94
C VAL A 77 -26.75 -40.70 -18.59
N ASP A 78 -28.07 -40.59 -18.57
CA ASP A 78 -28.85 -40.63 -17.33
C ASP A 78 -28.98 -42.07 -16.83
N ILE A 79 -28.85 -42.27 -15.51
CA ILE A 79 -29.08 -43.54 -14.81
C ILE A 79 -30.13 -43.28 -13.72
N GLY A 80 -31.34 -43.79 -13.91
CA GLY A 80 -32.48 -43.51 -13.07
C GLY A 80 -32.87 -42.02 -13.05
N GLU A 81 -33.55 -41.60 -11.97
CA GLU A 81 -34.02 -40.21 -11.81
C GLU A 81 -32.94 -39.28 -11.19
N PHE A 82 -31.92 -39.84 -10.56
CA PHE A 82 -31.01 -39.10 -9.68
C PHE A 82 -29.57 -39.02 -10.15
N TYR A 83 -29.14 -39.87 -11.09
CA TYR A 83 -27.74 -39.95 -11.47
C TYR A 83 -27.54 -39.71 -12.96
N GLN A 84 -26.38 -39.15 -13.27
CA GLN A 84 -25.93 -38.91 -14.62
C GLN A 84 -24.45 -39.29 -14.71
N VAL A 85 -24.10 -40.07 -15.72
CA VAL A 85 -22.73 -40.51 -15.98
C VAL A 85 -22.21 -39.77 -17.21
N THR A 86 -21.17 -38.97 -17.03
CA THR A 86 -20.45 -38.35 -18.14
C THR A 86 -19.33 -39.27 -18.59
N ILE A 87 -19.16 -39.43 -19.89
CA ILE A 87 -18.25 -40.41 -20.49
C ILE A 87 -17.42 -39.71 -21.56
N GLN A 88 -16.10 -39.88 -21.50
CA GLN A 88 -15.18 -39.39 -22.53
C GLN A 88 -14.43 -40.56 -23.18
N GLN A 89 -14.32 -40.49 -24.51
CA GLN A 89 -13.45 -41.35 -25.30
C GLN A 89 -12.01 -40.89 -25.21
N ARG A 90 -11.12 -41.80 -24.80
CA ARG A 90 -9.66 -41.58 -24.77
C ARG A 90 -8.93 -42.33 -25.87
N LYS A 91 -9.47 -43.46 -26.36
CA LYS A 91 -8.90 -44.27 -27.44
C LYS A 91 -9.98 -44.81 -28.37
N ASP A 92 -9.59 -45.16 -29.59
CA ASP A 92 -10.43 -45.87 -30.55
C ASP A 92 -10.84 -47.24 -30.00
N ILE A 93 -12.09 -47.63 -30.25
CA ILE A 93 -12.69 -48.88 -29.74
C ILE A 93 -13.15 -49.71 -30.93
N SER A 94 -12.65 -50.94 -31.05
CA SER A 94 -13.02 -51.87 -32.11
C SER A 94 -14.02 -52.91 -31.60
N LEU A 95 -15.18 -53.01 -32.24
CA LEU A 95 -16.24 -53.98 -31.94
C LEU A 95 -16.34 -55.01 -33.07
N ALA A 96 -16.14 -56.28 -32.75
CA ALA A 96 -16.31 -57.37 -33.70
C ALA A 96 -17.81 -57.70 -33.88
N LEU A 97 -18.30 -57.65 -35.12
CA LEU A 97 -19.69 -57.97 -35.48
C LEU A 97 -19.75 -59.21 -36.39
N SER A 98 -20.94 -59.77 -36.59
CA SER A 98 -21.16 -60.93 -37.46
C SER A 98 -22.07 -60.60 -38.63
N ALA A 99 -21.86 -61.26 -39.78
CA ALA A 99 -22.66 -61.02 -40.98
C ALA A 99 -24.10 -61.55 -40.81
N GLY A 100 -25.04 -61.01 -41.60
CA GLY A 100 -26.45 -61.43 -41.62
C GLY A 100 -27.29 -60.92 -40.46
N LYS A 101 -26.86 -59.86 -39.76
CA LYS A 101 -27.55 -59.29 -38.60
C LYS A 101 -27.52 -57.76 -38.64
N LYS A 102 -28.59 -57.12 -38.16
CA LYS A 102 -28.60 -55.70 -37.80
C LYS A 102 -28.20 -55.58 -36.32
N TYR A 103 -27.28 -54.68 -36.00
CA TYR A 103 -26.82 -54.42 -34.65
C TYR A 103 -27.21 -53.01 -34.20
N ALA A 104 -27.57 -52.84 -32.93
CA ALA A 104 -27.52 -51.58 -32.21
C ALA A 104 -26.19 -51.50 -31.47
N ILE A 105 -25.49 -50.40 -31.68
CA ILE A 105 -24.24 -50.09 -31.00
C ILE A 105 -24.57 -49.08 -29.91
N VAL A 106 -24.44 -49.54 -28.68
CA VAL A 106 -24.93 -48.83 -27.50
C VAL A 106 -23.75 -48.46 -26.62
N LEU A 107 -23.69 -47.19 -26.25
CA LEU A 107 -22.84 -46.74 -25.15
C LEU A 107 -23.60 -46.95 -23.84
N LYS A 108 -23.01 -47.71 -22.93
CA LYS A 108 -23.59 -48.00 -21.62
C LYS A 108 -22.74 -47.36 -20.53
N GLY A 109 -23.33 -46.46 -19.77
CA GLY A 109 -22.78 -46.00 -18.49
C GLY A 109 -23.29 -46.89 -17.36
N ARG A 110 -22.45 -47.23 -16.39
CA ARG A 110 -22.86 -48.03 -15.22
C ARG A 110 -22.48 -47.33 -13.93
N TYR A 111 -23.45 -47.24 -13.03
CA TYR A 111 -23.25 -46.80 -11.66
C TYR A 111 -24.07 -47.68 -10.72
N LEU A 112 -23.42 -48.22 -9.69
CA LEU A 112 -24.06 -48.93 -8.60
C LEU A 112 -23.45 -48.43 -7.28
N LEU A 113 -24.29 -47.95 -6.37
CA LEU A 113 -23.83 -47.36 -5.11
C LEU A 113 -23.14 -48.42 -4.25
N GLY A 114 -21.88 -48.18 -3.88
CA GLY A 114 -21.10 -49.07 -3.00
C GLY A 114 -20.28 -50.15 -3.72
N GLU A 115 -20.33 -50.23 -5.04
CA GLU A 115 -19.51 -51.16 -5.84
C GLU A 115 -18.42 -50.40 -6.61
N ASP A 116 -17.17 -50.87 -6.54
CA ASP A 116 -16.07 -50.30 -7.31
C ASP A 116 -16.19 -50.69 -8.79
N THR A 117 -15.97 -49.75 -9.71
CA THR A 117 -15.81 -50.03 -11.13
C THR A 117 -14.34 -50.33 -11.45
N TYR A 118 -14.06 -50.93 -12.61
CA TYR A 118 -12.71 -51.20 -13.11
C TYR A 118 -11.86 -49.91 -13.16
N GLN A 119 -12.48 -48.75 -13.40
CA GLN A 119 -11.83 -47.45 -13.41
C GLN A 119 -11.30 -47.03 -12.02
N VAL A 120 -11.89 -47.55 -10.94
CA VAL A 120 -11.50 -47.26 -9.55
C VAL A 120 -10.68 -48.42 -8.96
N ASN A 121 -10.94 -49.65 -9.39
CA ASN A 121 -10.29 -50.85 -8.88
C ASN A 121 -10.08 -51.86 -10.02
N THR A 122 -8.83 -52.09 -10.41
CA THR A 122 -8.48 -53.03 -11.51
C THR A 122 -8.92 -54.48 -11.28
N ALA A 123 -9.31 -54.87 -10.06
CA ALA A 123 -9.88 -56.19 -9.79
C ALA A 123 -11.40 -56.27 -10.09
N SER A 124 -12.08 -55.14 -10.30
CA SER A 124 -13.51 -55.10 -10.62
C SER A 124 -13.77 -55.52 -12.06
N HIS A 125 -14.78 -56.35 -12.28
CA HIS A 125 -15.24 -56.74 -13.62
C HIS A 125 -16.30 -55.78 -14.18
N ILE A 126 -16.65 -54.71 -13.45
CA ILE A 126 -17.68 -53.75 -13.83
C ILE A 126 -17.01 -52.56 -14.50
N HIS A 127 -17.19 -52.39 -15.81
CA HIS A 127 -16.71 -51.19 -16.49
C HIS A 127 -17.63 -50.00 -16.18
N ALA A 128 -17.03 -48.84 -15.88
CA ALA A 128 -17.76 -47.59 -15.63
C ALA A 128 -18.50 -47.09 -16.89
N ALA A 129 -17.89 -47.33 -18.06
CA ALA A 129 -18.53 -47.15 -19.36
C ALA A 129 -18.02 -48.20 -20.35
N GLU A 130 -18.89 -48.67 -21.24
CA GLU A 130 -18.54 -49.63 -22.29
C GLU A 130 -19.41 -49.48 -23.54
N PHE A 131 -18.89 -49.93 -24.67
CA PHE A 131 -19.68 -50.12 -25.89
C PHE A 131 -20.15 -51.57 -25.99
N VAL A 132 -21.43 -51.75 -26.29
CA VAL A 132 -22.04 -53.06 -26.47
C VAL A 132 -22.74 -53.12 -27.83
N ALA A 133 -22.49 -54.20 -28.57
CA ALA A 133 -23.23 -54.51 -29.79
C ALA A 133 -24.35 -55.51 -29.47
N ARG A 134 -25.60 -55.15 -29.78
CA ARG A 134 -26.76 -56.02 -29.58
C ARG A 134 -27.51 -56.22 -30.89
N THR A 135 -28.08 -57.39 -31.10
CA THR A 135 -28.95 -57.61 -32.26
C THR A 135 -30.12 -56.63 -32.20
N TYR A 136 -30.30 -55.85 -33.26
CA TYR A 136 -31.36 -54.86 -33.38
C TYR A 136 -32.60 -55.48 -34.00
N THR A 137 -33.74 -55.29 -33.36
CA THR A 137 -35.07 -55.60 -33.88
C THR A 137 -35.89 -54.32 -33.89
N ASP A 138 -36.96 -54.26 -34.67
CA ASP A 138 -37.82 -53.06 -34.74
C ASP A 138 -38.51 -52.73 -33.39
N SER A 139 -38.45 -53.64 -32.42
CA SER A 139 -38.93 -53.50 -31.05
C SER A 139 -37.82 -53.19 -30.03
N TYR A 140 -36.60 -52.87 -30.47
CA TYR A 140 -35.47 -52.62 -29.58
C TYR A 140 -35.73 -51.36 -28.74
N GLN A 141 -35.52 -51.46 -27.43
CA GLN A 141 -35.63 -50.34 -26.50
C GLN A 141 -34.31 -50.21 -25.75
N LEU A 142 -33.85 -48.97 -25.55
CA LEU A 142 -32.68 -48.71 -24.73
C LEU A 142 -33.03 -48.97 -23.25
N GLY A 143 -32.13 -49.64 -22.54
CA GLY A 143 -32.23 -49.77 -21.08
C GLY A 143 -31.86 -48.48 -20.36
N ASP A 144 -32.07 -48.46 -19.05
CA ASP A 144 -31.56 -47.40 -18.18
C ASP A 144 -30.02 -47.33 -18.27
N GLY A 145 -29.45 -46.12 -18.34
CA GLY A 145 -28.01 -45.93 -18.53
C GLY A 145 -27.47 -46.25 -19.93
N GLU A 146 -28.32 -46.31 -20.96
CA GLU A 146 -27.92 -46.68 -22.33
C GLU A 146 -28.23 -45.58 -23.36
N LEU A 147 -27.27 -45.35 -24.26
CA LEU A 147 -27.37 -44.40 -25.36
C LEU A 147 -27.10 -45.10 -26.71
N LEU A 148 -28.00 -44.94 -27.68
CA LEU A 148 -27.80 -45.47 -29.03
C LEU A 148 -26.79 -44.60 -29.79
N VAL A 149 -25.69 -45.21 -30.25
CA VAL A 149 -24.63 -44.54 -31.01
C VAL A 149 -24.76 -44.78 -32.51
N CYS A 150 -25.15 -45.97 -32.96
CA CYS A 150 -25.57 -46.21 -34.33
C CYS A 150 -26.29 -47.54 -34.43
N THR A 151 -26.97 -47.76 -35.55
CA THR A 151 -27.26 -49.12 -36.00
C THR A 151 -26.30 -49.52 -37.11
N VAL A 152 -25.98 -50.81 -37.19
CA VAL A 152 -25.14 -51.36 -38.25
C VAL A 152 -25.88 -52.52 -38.90
N ASN A 153 -26.34 -52.33 -40.14
CA ASN A 153 -27.07 -53.34 -40.89
C ASN A 153 -26.09 -54.14 -41.76
N ILE A 154 -25.74 -55.35 -41.36
CA ILE A 154 -24.76 -56.18 -42.07
C ILE A 154 -25.49 -57.31 -42.82
N PRO A 155 -25.53 -57.26 -44.17
CA PRO A 155 -26.13 -58.33 -44.98
C PRO A 155 -25.48 -59.70 -44.75
N ALA A 156 -26.15 -60.78 -45.16
CA ALA A 156 -25.55 -62.12 -45.13
C ALA A 156 -24.46 -62.27 -46.21
N GLY A 157 -23.36 -62.96 -45.91
CA GLY A 157 -22.29 -63.25 -46.87
C GLY A 157 -21.23 -62.16 -47.05
N VAL A 158 -21.34 -61.02 -46.35
CA VAL A 158 -20.32 -59.96 -46.41
C VAL A 158 -19.15 -60.28 -45.48
N SER A 159 -17.93 -60.00 -45.92
CA SER A 159 -16.69 -60.22 -45.16
C SER A 159 -16.13 -58.95 -44.50
N ALA A 160 -16.76 -57.79 -44.72
CA ALA A 160 -16.36 -56.53 -44.10
C ALA A 160 -17.52 -55.55 -43.90
N ILE A 161 -17.43 -54.73 -42.86
CA ILE A 161 -18.34 -53.60 -42.62
C ILE A 161 -17.96 -52.44 -43.54
N THR A 162 -18.94 -51.81 -44.17
CA THR A 162 -18.75 -50.62 -45.01
C THR A 162 -19.48 -49.41 -44.42
N GLN A 163 -19.17 -48.20 -44.88
CA GLN A 163 -19.79 -46.97 -44.36
C GLN A 163 -21.30 -46.95 -44.55
N GLU A 164 -21.80 -47.50 -45.66
CA GLU A 164 -23.23 -47.57 -46.00
C GLU A 164 -24.02 -48.49 -45.05
N MET A 165 -23.33 -49.39 -44.35
CA MET A 165 -23.94 -50.28 -43.36
C MET A 165 -24.15 -49.60 -42.02
N ILE A 166 -23.55 -48.42 -41.77
CA ILE A 166 -23.61 -47.69 -40.51
C ILE A 166 -24.64 -46.58 -40.62
N ASP A 167 -25.65 -46.62 -39.76
CA ASP A 167 -26.72 -45.63 -39.72
C ASP A 167 -26.73 -44.92 -38.35
N THR A 168 -26.50 -43.60 -38.38
CA THR A 168 -26.54 -42.72 -37.20
C THR A 168 -27.82 -41.88 -37.11
N SER A 169 -28.74 -42.00 -38.07
CA SER A 169 -29.96 -41.18 -38.12
C SER A 169 -30.94 -41.48 -36.97
N GLU A 170 -30.90 -42.71 -36.44
CA GLU A 170 -31.70 -43.14 -35.30
C GLU A 170 -31.15 -42.64 -33.94
N ARG A 171 -30.10 -41.81 -33.92
CA ARG A 171 -29.61 -41.16 -32.69
C ARG A 171 -30.65 -40.20 -32.14
N ILE A 172 -31.00 -40.38 -30.86
CA ILE A 172 -31.88 -39.45 -30.15
C ILE A 172 -31.06 -38.23 -29.73
N ASN A 173 -31.21 -37.12 -30.46
CA ASN A 173 -30.63 -35.84 -30.08
C ASN A 173 -31.51 -35.18 -29.01
N ARG A 174 -31.01 -35.08 -27.77
CA ARG A 174 -31.70 -34.37 -26.69
C ARG A 174 -31.35 -32.89 -26.75
N THR A 175 -32.34 -32.00 -26.71
CA THR A 175 -32.11 -30.55 -26.57
C THR A 175 -31.50 -30.27 -25.20
N ILE A 176 -30.23 -29.89 -25.17
CA ILE A 176 -29.57 -29.34 -23.97
C ILE A 176 -30.12 -27.92 -23.84
N GLY A 177 -30.78 -27.59 -22.73
CA GLY A 177 -31.50 -26.32 -22.51
C GLY A 177 -30.61 -25.06 -22.41
N ILE A 178 -29.67 -24.90 -23.34
CA ILE A 178 -28.79 -23.74 -23.48
C ILE A 178 -29.00 -23.16 -24.88
N ASP A 179 -29.59 -21.97 -24.94
CA ASP A 179 -29.82 -21.23 -26.19
C ASP A 179 -28.52 -20.53 -26.63
N ILE A 180 -28.10 -20.70 -27.88
CA ILE A 180 -26.96 -19.94 -28.42
C ILE A 180 -27.49 -18.60 -28.95
N SER A 181 -26.97 -17.48 -28.42
CA SER A 181 -27.43 -16.13 -28.75
C SER A 181 -26.30 -15.22 -29.23
N ASP A 182 -26.64 -14.31 -30.14
CA ASP A 182 -25.78 -13.21 -30.59
C ASP A 182 -25.81 -11.99 -29.64
N SER A 183 -26.51 -12.09 -28.51
CA SER A 183 -26.63 -11.04 -27.50
C SER A 183 -25.38 -10.95 -26.63
N VAL A 184 -24.91 -9.73 -26.39
CA VAL A 184 -23.75 -9.43 -25.50
C VAL A 184 -24.17 -8.89 -24.13
N THR A 185 -25.48 -8.84 -23.87
CA THR A 185 -26.06 -8.25 -22.64
C THR A 185 -26.98 -9.20 -21.90
N SER A 186 -27.02 -10.48 -22.30
CA SER A 186 -27.87 -11.48 -21.65
C SER A 186 -27.42 -11.72 -20.20
N THR A 187 -28.35 -11.59 -19.26
CA THR A 187 -28.15 -11.97 -17.84
C THR A 187 -28.65 -13.38 -17.53
N ARG A 188 -29.20 -14.06 -18.54
CA ARG A 188 -29.74 -15.42 -18.46
C ARG A 188 -28.62 -16.47 -18.51
N SER A 189 -28.63 -17.40 -17.55
CA SER A 189 -27.62 -18.46 -17.39
C SER A 189 -27.82 -19.69 -18.29
N ASP A 190 -28.96 -19.74 -18.99
CA ASP A 190 -29.33 -20.71 -20.01
C ASP A 190 -29.08 -20.19 -21.44
N VAL A 191 -28.31 -19.11 -21.61
CA VAL A 191 -27.95 -18.54 -22.91
C VAL A 191 -26.43 -18.47 -23.08
N ALA A 192 -25.88 -19.21 -24.04
CA ALA A 192 -24.46 -19.17 -24.40
C ALA A 192 -24.17 -18.16 -25.51
N ALA A 193 -23.02 -17.50 -25.44
CA ALA A 193 -22.60 -16.54 -26.46
C ALA A 193 -22.23 -17.25 -27.77
N SER A 194 -22.80 -16.81 -28.89
CA SER A 194 -22.33 -17.20 -30.21
C SER A 194 -20.97 -16.56 -30.53
N SER A 195 -20.29 -17.06 -31.56
CA SER A 195 -19.07 -16.41 -32.08
C SER A 195 -19.33 -14.95 -32.53
N LEU A 196 -20.55 -14.63 -32.96
CA LEU A 196 -20.96 -13.27 -33.30
C LEU A 196 -21.17 -12.39 -32.07
N ALA A 197 -21.71 -12.93 -30.96
CA ALA A 197 -21.76 -12.23 -29.67
C ALA A 197 -20.33 -11.91 -29.18
N VAL A 198 -19.43 -12.89 -29.24
CA VAL A 198 -18.01 -12.67 -28.85
C VAL A 198 -17.35 -11.62 -29.75
N LYS A 199 -17.60 -11.66 -31.06
CA LYS A 199 -17.10 -10.63 -32.00
C LYS A 199 -17.69 -9.25 -31.68
N LYS A 200 -18.99 -9.13 -31.40
CA LYS A 200 -19.64 -7.87 -31.01
C LYS A 200 -19.09 -7.33 -29.69
N ALA A 201 -18.83 -8.19 -28.71
CA ALA A 201 -18.23 -7.81 -27.44
C ALA A 201 -16.78 -7.34 -27.63
N TYR A 202 -16.00 -8.01 -28.49
CA TYR A 202 -14.67 -7.58 -28.89
C TYR A 202 -14.69 -6.23 -29.61
N ASP A 203 -15.59 -6.04 -30.58
CA ASP A 203 -15.72 -4.78 -31.33
C ASP A 203 -16.18 -3.62 -30.42
N LEU A 204 -17.05 -3.88 -29.44
CA LEU A 204 -17.50 -2.90 -28.44
C LEU A 204 -16.38 -2.53 -27.45
N ALA A 205 -15.62 -3.51 -26.96
CA ALA A 205 -14.44 -3.27 -26.12
C ALA A 205 -13.37 -2.51 -26.90
N LYS A 206 -13.17 -2.86 -28.17
CA LYS A 206 -12.29 -2.14 -29.09
C LYS A 206 -12.75 -0.69 -29.27
N SER A 207 -14.04 -0.42 -29.50
CA SER A 207 -14.55 0.95 -29.68
C SER A 207 -14.52 1.81 -28.40
N LYS A 208 -14.59 1.20 -27.21
CA LYS A 208 -14.54 1.92 -25.92
C LYS A 208 -13.11 2.26 -25.47
N TYR A 209 -12.09 1.58 -26.03
CA TYR A 209 -10.68 1.77 -25.69
C TYR A 209 -9.78 2.20 -26.87
N THR A 210 -10.29 2.29 -28.09
CA THR A 210 -9.64 3.05 -29.17
C THR A 210 -10.01 4.51 -29.03
N ALA A 211 -9.05 5.31 -28.57
CA ALA A 211 -9.20 6.75 -28.59
C ALA A 211 -9.37 7.25 -30.03
N GLN A 212 -10.42 8.03 -30.28
CA GLN A 212 -10.73 8.58 -31.61
C GLN A 212 -9.84 9.77 -31.92
N ASP A 213 -9.58 10.04 -33.21
CA ASP A 213 -8.80 11.21 -33.62
C ASP A 213 -9.55 12.51 -33.31
N ALA A 214 -8.83 13.55 -32.90
CA ALA A 214 -9.38 14.87 -32.66
C ALA A 214 -9.76 15.57 -33.99
N SER A 215 -10.88 16.28 -33.99
CA SER A 215 -11.26 17.22 -35.06
C SER A 215 -11.59 18.59 -34.47
N THR A 216 -11.87 19.58 -35.32
CA THR A 216 -12.29 20.93 -34.86
C THR A 216 -13.65 20.94 -34.16
N THR A 217 -14.41 19.85 -34.22
CA THR A 217 -15.74 19.72 -33.61
C THR A 217 -15.85 18.54 -32.63
N GLN A 218 -14.82 17.71 -32.49
CA GLN A 218 -14.82 16.50 -31.66
C GLN A 218 -13.51 16.35 -30.88
N LYS A 219 -13.61 16.12 -29.56
CA LYS A 219 -12.45 15.88 -28.69
C LYS A 219 -11.89 14.46 -28.93
N GLY A 220 -10.57 14.33 -29.16
CA GLY A 220 -9.88 13.06 -29.47
C GLY A 220 -8.35 13.14 -29.30
N LEU A 221 -7.59 12.16 -29.79
CA LEU A 221 -6.12 12.18 -29.89
C LEU A 221 -5.66 12.93 -31.14
N VAL A 222 -4.68 13.83 -31.00
CA VAL A 222 -4.09 14.56 -32.12
C VAL A 222 -2.77 13.87 -32.51
N GLN A 223 -2.64 13.45 -33.78
CA GLN A 223 -1.37 12.95 -34.30
C GLN A 223 -0.40 14.11 -34.55
N LEU A 224 0.87 13.96 -34.17
CA LEU A 224 1.88 15.02 -34.31
C LEU A 224 2.73 14.79 -35.57
N SER A 225 2.81 15.79 -36.45
CA SER A 225 3.65 15.74 -37.66
C SER A 225 4.88 16.65 -37.51
N SER A 226 6.06 16.13 -37.83
CA SER A 226 7.29 16.92 -37.94
C SER A 226 7.61 17.38 -39.36
N ALA A 227 6.72 17.11 -40.33
CA ALA A 227 6.86 17.62 -41.69
C ALA A 227 6.61 19.13 -41.71
N THR A 228 7.44 19.87 -42.45
CA THR A 228 7.34 21.33 -42.61
C THR A 228 6.37 21.75 -43.72
N ASN A 229 5.79 20.78 -44.42
CA ASN A 229 4.87 20.94 -45.57
C ASN A 229 3.68 19.98 -45.48
N SER A 230 3.16 19.74 -44.27
CA SER A 230 2.00 18.86 -44.06
C SER A 230 0.70 19.58 -44.46
N ASP A 231 -0.03 19.01 -45.42
CA ASP A 231 -1.36 19.50 -45.82
C ASP A 231 -2.50 18.87 -44.99
N SER A 232 -2.16 18.07 -43.97
CA SER A 232 -3.12 17.35 -43.12
C SER A 232 -3.73 18.23 -42.04
N GLU A 233 -5.04 18.46 -42.09
CA GLU A 233 -5.80 19.20 -41.06
C GLU A 233 -6.05 18.40 -39.78
N THR A 234 -5.84 17.08 -39.80
CA THR A 234 -6.02 16.17 -38.66
C THR A 234 -4.75 15.98 -37.82
N MET A 235 -3.62 16.58 -38.21
CA MET A 235 -2.34 16.45 -37.52
C MET A 235 -1.86 17.81 -37.01
N ALA A 236 -1.37 17.89 -35.76
CA ALA A 236 -0.73 19.10 -35.26
C ALA A 236 0.77 19.13 -35.56
N ALA A 237 1.29 20.30 -35.90
CA ALA A 237 2.73 20.50 -36.10
C ALA A 237 3.51 20.30 -34.80
N THR A 238 4.59 19.53 -34.83
CA THR A 238 5.50 19.40 -33.68
C THR A 238 6.29 20.69 -33.46
N PRO A 239 6.82 20.93 -32.25
CA PRO A 239 7.81 21.97 -32.02
C PRO A 239 9.02 21.87 -32.97
N LYS A 240 9.38 20.66 -33.44
CA LYS A 240 10.43 20.45 -34.44
C LYS A 240 10.05 20.98 -35.83
N ALA A 241 8.82 20.75 -36.31
CA ALA A 241 8.33 21.33 -37.56
C ALA A 241 8.26 22.87 -37.46
N VAL A 242 7.69 23.39 -36.37
CA VAL A 242 7.59 24.84 -36.14
C VAL A 242 8.98 25.48 -36.04
N LYS A 243 9.91 24.86 -35.32
CA LYS A 243 11.30 25.33 -35.21
C LYS A 243 12.02 25.27 -36.55
N SER A 244 11.84 24.22 -37.35
CA SER A 244 12.45 24.11 -38.68
C SER A 244 11.93 25.18 -39.65
N ILE A 245 10.62 25.48 -39.60
CA ILE A 245 10.03 26.58 -40.38
C ILE A 245 10.54 27.93 -39.88
N LYS A 246 10.62 28.13 -38.56
CA LYS A 246 11.16 29.36 -37.97
C LYS A 246 12.63 29.59 -38.33
N ASP A 247 13.45 28.54 -38.28
CA ASP A 247 14.85 28.61 -38.68
C ASP A 247 14.99 28.89 -40.18
N LEU A 248 14.15 28.26 -41.02
CA LEU A 248 14.11 28.58 -42.44
C LEU A 248 13.67 30.03 -42.68
N ALA A 249 12.63 30.51 -42.01
CA ALA A 249 12.16 31.89 -42.10
C ALA A 249 13.23 32.90 -41.64
N ASP A 250 13.97 32.58 -40.58
CA ASP A 250 15.10 33.40 -40.09
C ASP A 250 16.28 33.44 -41.09
N THR A 251 16.36 32.51 -42.05
CA THR A 251 17.35 32.54 -43.15
C THR A 251 16.88 33.24 -44.42
N LYS A 252 15.60 33.64 -44.50
CA LYS A 252 15.05 34.37 -45.65
C LYS A 252 15.05 35.87 -45.36
N ALA A 253 15.40 36.67 -46.36
CA ALA A 253 15.34 38.12 -46.22
C ALA A 253 13.86 38.59 -46.26
N PRO A 254 13.48 39.65 -45.50
CA PRO A 254 12.13 40.22 -45.56
C PRO A 254 11.72 40.59 -46.99
N ILE A 255 10.46 40.34 -47.35
CA ILE A 255 9.96 40.62 -48.71
C ILE A 255 9.97 42.12 -49.02
N GLU A 256 9.75 42.94 -47.98
CA GLU A 256 9.81 44.39 -48.03
C GLU A 256 11.14 44.87 -47.42
N SER A 257 11.96 45.54 -48.23
CA SER A 257 13.24 46.15 -47.82
C SER A 257 14.25 45.20 -47.15
N PRO A 258 14.69 44.12 -47.82
CA PRO A 258 15.69 43.20 -47.27
C PRO A 258 17.04 43.88 -47.06
N SER A 259 17.61 43.74 -45.87
CA SER A 259 19.02 44.09 -45.60
C SER A 259 19.92 42.95 -46.10
N LEU A 260 20.59 43.14 -47.24
CA LEU A 260 21.47 42.13 -47.84
C LEU A 260 22.87 42.21 -47.19
N THR A 261 23.24 41.18 -46.43
CA THR A 261 24.59 41.02 -45.86
C THR A 261 25.33 39.86 -46.56
N GLY A 262 26.67 39.88 -46.58
CA GLY A 262 27.48 38.89 -47.32
C GLY A 262 27.63 39.21 -48.82
N THR A 263 27.80 38.18 -49.66
CA THR A 263 27.94 38.31 -51.13
C THR A 263 26.68 37.77 -51.84
N PRO A 264 25.61 38.56 -51.97
CA PRO A 264 24.36 38.10 -52.58
C PRO A 264 24.57 37.75 -54.05
N THR A 265 24.06 36.58 -54.47
CA THR A 265 24.06 36.16 -55.88
C THR A 265 22.80 36.72 -56.56
N ALA A 266 23.00 37.50 -57.62
CA ALA A 266 21.93 38.04 -58.45
C ALA A 266 22.18 37.66 -59.92
N PRO A 267 21.14 37.36 -60.73
CA PRO A 267 21.30 37.12 -62.17
C PRO A 267 21.97 38.30 -62.88
N THR A 268 22.90 38.04 -63.80
CA THR A 268 23.57 39.09 -64.59
C THR A 268 22.59 39.67 -65.60
N ALA A 269 22.28 40.95 -65.45
CA ALA A 269 21.45 41.68 -66.41
C ALA A 269 22.11 41.73 -67.80
N ALA A 270 21.29 41.82 -68.84
CA ALA A 270 21.77 41.99 -70.20
C ALA A 270 22.36 43.41 -70.40
N GLN A 271 23.30 43.56 -71.33
CA GLN A 271 23.93 44.85 -71.60
C GLN A 271 22.87 45.90 -72.03
N GLY A 272 22.85 47.06 -71.37
CA GLY A 272 21.86 48.12 -71.63
C GLY A 272 20.59 48.10 -70.75
N THR A 273 20.45 47.15 -69.82
CA THR A 273 19.33 47.14 -68.85
C THR A 273 19.31 48.40 -67.96
N ASN A 274 18.13 49.02 -67.80
CA ASN A 274 17.91 50.27 -67.03
C ASN A 274 16.76 50.17 -66.00
N SER A 275 16.45 48.96 -65.52
CA SER A 275 15.40 48.71 -64.52
C SER A 275 15.92 48.83 -63.07
N THR A 276 15.04 48.62 -62.09
CA THR A 276 15.36 48.58 -60.65
C THR A 276 16.06 47.28 -60.20
N GLN A 277 16.51 46.45 -61.13
CA GLN A 277 17.25 45.22 -60.83
C GLN A 277 18.62 45.52 -60.18
N ILE A 278 19.02 44.72 -59.20
CA ILE A 278 20.34 44.82 -58.57
C ILE A 278 21.43 44.52 -59.61
N ALA A 279 22.31 45.49 -59.87
CA ALA A 279 23.47 45.32 -60.75
C ALA A 279 24.55 44.46 -60.07
N ASN A 280 24.90 43.32 -60.68
CA ASN A 280 25.93 42.43 -60.14
C ASN A 280 27.34 42.73 -60.68
N THR A 281 28.38 42.18 -60.05
CA THR A 281 29.78 42.45 -60.42
C THR A 281 30.11 42.05 -61.86
N ALA A 282 29.47 41.01 -62.41
CA ALA A 282 29.69 40.58 -63.79
C ALA A 282 29.18 41.61 -64.80
N PHE A 283 28.00 42.20 -64.54
CA PHE A 283 27.44 43.29 -65.36
C PHE A 283 28.35 44.53 -65.35
N VAL A 284 28.85 44.92 -64.17
CA VAL A 284 29.76 46.07 -64.02
C VAL A 284 31.11 45.80 -64.72
N LYS A 285 31.68 44.60 -64.57
CA LYS A 285 32.92 44.21 -65.28
C LYS A 285 32.75 44.22 -66.79
N ALA A 286 31.62 43.76 -67.32
CA ALA A 286 31.33 43.80 -68.75
C ALA A 286 31.23 45.26 -69.25
N ALA A 287 30.60 46.15 -68.49
CA ALA A 287 30.53 47.58 -68.81
C ALA A 287 31.92 48.26 -68.80
N ILE A 288 32.77 47.93 -67.82
CA ILE A 288 34.14 48.45 -67.71
C ILE A 288 35.05 47.88 -68.81
N THR A 289 34.91 46.59 -69.15
CA THR A 289 35.69 45.96 -70.23
C THR A 289 35.40 46.62 -71.59
N ALA A 290 34.13 46.98 -71.83
CA ALA A 290 33.75 47.73 -73.02
C ALA A 290 34.38 49.14 -73.06
N LEU A 291 34.58 49.78 -71.90
CA LEU A 291 35.26 51.06 -71.77
C LEU A 291 36.78 50.95 -72.01
N ILE A 292 37.41 49.90 -71.47
CA ILE A 292 38.86 49.66 -71.59
C ILE A 292 39.26 49.32 -73.04
N ASN A 293 38.46 48.50 -73.74
CA ASN A 293 38.71 48.13 -75.14
C ASN A 293 38.53 49.31 -76.13
N GLY A 294 38.07 50.47 -75.66
CA GLY A 294 37.92 51.68 -76.46
C GLY A 294 39.15 52.61 -76.49
N ALA A 295 40.22 52.33 -75.72
CA ALA A 295 41.34 53.26 -75.56
C ALA A 295 42.56 52.90 -76.46
N PRO A 296 43.09 53.84 -77.29
CA PRO A 296 44.13 53.53 -78.29
C PRO A 296 45.59 53.69 -77.80
N GLY A 297 46.45 52.77 -78.29
CA GLY A 297 47.81 52.97 -78.83
C GLY A 297 48.98 53.42 -77.94
N THR A 298 48.80 54.26 -76.92
CA THR A 298 49.92 54.94 -76.25
C THR A 298 50.35 54.32 -74.89
N LEU A 299 49.92 53.10 -74.57
CA LEU A 299 50.17 52.41 -73.30
C LEU A 299 51.06 51.14 -73.42
N ASP A 300 52.07 51.17 -74.29
CA ASP A 300 53.01 50.04 -74.52
C ASP A 300 53.90 49.69 -73.29
N THR A 301 53.94 50.54 -72.26
CA THR A 301 54.65 50.29 -70.99
C THR A 301 54.03 49.18 -70.12
N LEU A 302 52.72 48.94 -70.23
CA LEU A 302 52.06 47.84 -69.51
C LEU A 302 52.46 46.46 -70.05
N LYS A 303 52.86 46.39 -71.32
CA LYS A 303 53.25 45.15 -72.00
C LYS A 303 54.63 44.67 -71.55
N GLU A 304 55.57 45.58 -71.29
CA GLU A 304 56.89 45.24 -70.75
C GLU A 304 56.84 44.80 -69.27
N ILE A 305 55.97 45.42 -68.46
CA ILE A 305 55.73 45.01 -67.07
C ILE A 305 55.08 43.61 -67.01
N ALA A 306 54.15 43.31 -67.93
CA ALA A 306 53.52 41.99 -68.02
C ALA A 306 54.52 40.86 -68.31
N ALA A 307 55.54 41.12 -69.14
CA ALA A 307 56.60 40.14 -69.43
C ALA A 307 57.52 39.87 -68.22
N ALA A 308 57.87 40.90 -67.44
CA ALA A 308 58.75 40.78 -66.27
C ALA A 308 58.12 40.00 -65.09
N ILE A 309 56.78 39.95 -65.00
CA ILE A 309 56.02 39.16 -64.01
C ILE A 309 55.49 37.84 -64.59
N ASN A 310 56.03 37.39 -65.72
CA ASN A 310 55.65 36.16 -66.42
C ASN A 310 54.15 36.10 -66.81
N ASN A 311 53.53 37.26 -67.01
CA ASN A 311 52.10 37.43 -67.22
C ASN A 311 51.22 36.87 -66.09
N ASP A 312 51.69 36.86 -64.83
CA ASP A 312 50.84 36.50 -63.68
C ASP A 312 50.00 37.72 -63.22
N PRO A 313 48.70 37.78 -63.54
CA PRO A 313 47.82 38.89 -63.14
C PRO A 313 47.59 38.95 -61.62
N ASN A 314 48.04 37.93 -60.89
CA ASN A 314 47.87 37.76 -59.46
C ASN A 314 49.23 37.65 -58.74
N TYR A 315 50.33 38.13 -59.30
CA TYR A 315 51.68 37.99 -58.71
C TYR A 315 51.76 38.33 -57.21
N SER A 316 51.06 39.39 -56.78
CA SER A 316 50.93 39.74 -55.36
C SER A 316 50.19 38.65 -54.55
N THR A 317 49.11 38.09 -55.07
CA THR A 317 48.39 36.96 -54.49
C THR A 317 49.20 35.66 -54.53
N THR A 318 49.97 35.39 -55.57
CA THR A 318 50.83 34.21 -55.70
C THR A 318 51.92 34.22 -54.62
N ILE A 319 52.59 35.36 -54.44
CA ILE A 319 53.58 35.54 -53.36
C ILE A 319 52.91 35.55 -51.98
N ASN A 320 51.77 36.23 -51.81
CA ASN A 320 51.04 36.26 -50.53
C ASN A 320 50.50 34.87 -50.13
N ASN A 321 50.06 34.05 -51.09
CA ASN A 321 49.62 32.68 -50.83
C ASN A 321 50.79 31.77 -50.47
N ALA A 322 51.95 31.93 -51.11
CA ALA A 322 53.15 31.19 -50.77
C ALA A 322 53.68 31.55 -49.36
N LEU A 323 53.57 32.83 -48.96
CA LEU A 323 53.88 33.29 -47.61
C LEU A 323 52.84 32.85 -46.57
N ALA A 324 51.56 32.83 -46.93
CA ALA A 324 50.46 32.39 -46.06
C ALA A 324 50.51 30.88 -45.73
N LEU A 325 51.20 30.07 -46.53
CA LEU A 325 51.46 28.65 -46.26
C LEU A 325 52.64 28.41 -45.31
N LYS A 326 53.39 29.45 -44.92
CA LYS A 326 54.49 29.36 -43.96
C LYS A 326 54.00 29.81 -42.59
N ALA A 327 54.24 29.01 -41.56
CA ALA A 327 53.92 29.40 -40.19
C ALA A 327 54.88 30.52 -39.71
N PRO A 328 54.41 31.54 -38.96
CA PRO A 328 55.26 32.58 -38.38
C PRO A 328 56.43 32.00 -37.56
N LEU A 329 57.64 32.55 -37.73
CA LEU A 329 58.84 32.08 -37.01
C LEU A 329 58.73 32.28 -35.48
N ALA A 330 57.98 33.30 -35.06
CA ALA A 330 57.64 33.55 -33.67
C ALA A 330 56.15 33.22 -33.44
N SER A 331 55.87 32.32 -32.50
CA SER A 331 54.50 31.95 -32.07
C SER A 331 53.53 31.59 -33.20
N PRO A 332 53.84 30.58 -34.03
CA PRO A 332 52.93 30.17 -35.11
C PRO A 332 51.60 29.63 -34.57
N ALA A 333 50.48 30.14 -35.09
CA ALA A 333 49.18 29.52 -34.91
C ALA A 333 49.06 28.29 -35.85
N LEU A 334 49.16 27.09 -35.29
CA LEU A 334 49.02 25.85 -36.06
C LEU A 334 47.52 25.54 -36.26
N THR A 335 47.08 25.39 -37.52
CA THR A 335 45.71 25.00 -37.87
C THR A 335 45.70 23.59 -38.47
N GLY A 336 44.61 22.84 -38.34
CA GLY A 336 44.55 21.40 -38.65
C GLY A 336 45.03 20.50 -37.50
N VAL A 337 45.53 19.29 -37.81
CA VAL A 337 46.16 18.35 -36.84
C VAL A 337 47.66 18.26 -37.14
N PRO A 338 48.52 19.07 -36.49
CA PRO A 338 49.95 19.09 -36.77
C PRO A 338 50.62 17.77 -36.34
N THR A 339 51.38 17.13 -37.22
CA THR A 339 52.18 15.95 -36.88
C THR A 339 53.53 16.38 -36.32
N ALA A 340 53.83 16.05 -35.06
CA ALA A 340 55.13 16.25 -34.42
C ALA A 340 55.68 14.90 -33.89
N PRO A 341 57.00 14.69 -33.83
CA PRO A 341 57.58 13.49 -33.23
C PRO A 341 57.23 13.39 -31.73
N THR A 342 56.87 12.19 -31.25
CA THR A 342 56.59 11.97 -29.82
C THR A 342 57.88 11.99 -29.00
N ALA A 343 58.00 12.96 -28.09
CA ALA A 343 59.13 13.09 -27.17
C ALA A 343 59.22 11.91 -26.18
N ALA A 344 60.41 11.61 -25.66
CA ALA A 344 60.62 10.61 -24.62
C ALA A 344 60.11 11.08 -23.25
N GLN A 345 59.65 10.17 -22.39
CA GLN A 345 59.18 10.49 -21.03
C GLN A 345 60.26 11.24 -20.22
N GLY A 346 59.87 12.30 -19.51
CA GLY A 346 60.77 13.14 -18.72
C GLY A 346 61.38 14.34 -19.47
N THR A 347 61.06 14.52 -20.75
CA THR A 347 61.51 15.68 -21.54
C THR A 347 60.88 16.99 -21.01
N ASN A 348 61.70 17.96 -20.61
CA ASN A 348 61.28 19.24 -20.00
C ASN A 348 61.79 20.48 -20.77
N ASN A 349 61.85 20.39 -22.09
CA ASN A 349 62.26 21.49 -22.98
C ASN A 349 61.05 22.08 -23.73
N THR A 350 61.31 22.96 -24.70
CA THR A 350 60.29 23.69 -25.46
C THR A 350 59.67 22.92 -26.64
N GLN A 351 59.88 21.60 -26.74
CA GLN A 351 59.27 20.78 -27.80
C GLN A 351 57.74 20.69 -27.65
N ILE A 352 57.03 20.62 -28.78
CA ILE A 352 55.57 20.46 -28.80
C ILE A 352 55.20 19.08 -28.22
N ALA A 353 54.41 19.07 -27.15
CA ALA A 353 53.88 17.86 -26.55
C ALA A 353 52.81 17.22 -27.46
N THR A 354 53.14 16.07 -28.06
CA THR A 354 52.16 15.28 -28.83
C THR A 354 51.08 14.68 -27.93
N THR A 355 49.90 14.37 -28.48
CA THR A 355 48.82 13.68 -27.76
C THR A 355 49.27 12.34 -27.17
N ALA A 356 50.21 11.64 -27.82
CA ALA A 356 50.80 10.41 -27.32
C ALA A 356 51.70 10.65 -26.07
N TYR A 357 52.49 11.72 -26.07
CA TYR A 357 53.30 12.13 -24.92
C TYR A 357 52.42 12.54 -23.72
N VAL A 358 51.38 13.36 -23.97
CA VAL A 358 50.44 13.79 -22.93
C VAL A 358 49.65 12.59 -22.37
N ARG A 359 49.18 11.66 -23.21
CA ARG A 359 48.56 10.40 -22.74
C ARG A 359 49.51 9.57 -21.89
N ALA A 360 50.77 9.44 -22.27
CA ALA A 360 51.76 8.70 -21.48
C ALA A 360 52.07 9.38 -20.14
N ALA A 361 52.14 10.71 -20.10
CA ALA A 361 52.35 11.49 -18.87
C ALA A 361 51.12 11.46 -17.95
N ILE A 362 49.91 11.58 -18.49
CA ILE A 362 48.66 11.45 -17.73
C ILE A 362 48.50 10.01 -17.22
N SER A 363 48.81 8.99 -18.04
CA SER A 363 48.76 7.59 -17.59
C SER A 363 49.74 7.31 -16.44
N ALA A 364 50.91 7.95 -16.44
CA ALA A 364 51.86 7.87 -15.33
C ALA A 364 51.37 8.63 -14.08
N LEU A 365 50.72 9.78 -14.25
CA LEU A 365 50.10 10.54 -13.15
C LEU A 365 48.92 9.77 -12.52
N VAL A 366 48.02 9.22 -13.34
CA VAL A 366 46.88 8.39 -12.91
C VAL A 366 47.36 7.10 -12.24
N GLY A 367 48.45 6.48 -12.73
CA GLY A 367 49.08 5.32 -12.08
C GLY A 367 49.91 5.64 -10.82
N SER A 368 50.17 6.93 -10.54
CA SER A 368 50.86 7.40 -9.32
C SER A 368 49.92 7.98 -8.27
N SER A 369 48.63 8.09 -8.59
CA SER A 369 47.60 8.43 -7.60
C SER A 369 47.45 7.24 -6.64
N PRO A 370 47.54 7.44 -5.31
CA PRO A 370 47.27 6.40 -4.33
C PRO A 370 45.90 5.77 -4.57
N GLU A 371 45.71 4.51 -4.16
CA GLU A 371 44.45 3.72 -4.16
C GLU A 371 43.31 4.35 -3.31
N ALA A 372 43.32 5.67 -3.08
CA ALA A 372 42.38 6.46 -2.31
C ALA A 372 41.67 7.56 -3.15
N LEU A 373 41.84 7.57 -4.47
CA LEU A 373 41.23 8.53 -5.39
C LEU A 373 40.64 7.90 -6.68
N ASP A 374 40.40 6.59 -6.71
CA ASP A 374 39.55 5.88 -7.69
C ASP A 374 38.17 5.62 -7.05
N THR A 375 37.41 6.69 -6.86
CA THR A 375 36.23 6.71 -5.97
C THR A 375 35.13 5.73 -6.35
N LEU A 376 35.04 5.26 -7.59
CA LEU A 376 34.07 4.24 -8.01
C LEU A 376 34.58 2.82 -7.77
N ASN A 377 35.88 2.58 -7.96
CA ASN A 377 36.49 1.27 -7.77
C ASN A 377 36.78 0.99 -6.28
N GLU A 378 37.10 2.02 -5.51
CA GLU A 378 37.14 1.97 -4.05
C GLU A 378 35.76 1.82 -3.43
N LEU A 379 34.70 2.45 -3.96
CA LEU A 379 33.34 2.15 -3.52
C LEU A 379 32.98 0.70 -3.84
N ALA A 380 33.32 0.23 -5.05
CA ALA A 380 33.06 -1.14 -5.45
C ALA A 380 33.82 -2.14 -4.55
N ALA A 381 35.10 -1.90 -4.26
CA ALA A 381 35.89 -2.73 -3.36
C ALA A 381 35.45 -2.64 -1.88
N ALA A 382 35.12 -1.44 -1.37
CA ALA A 382 34.65 -1.22 -0.01
C ALA A 382 33.25 -1.83 0.25
N LEU A 383 32.44 -1.95 -0.81
CA LEU A 383 31.14 -2.66 -0.80
C LEU A 383 31.27 -4.14 -1.20
N GLY A 384 32.50 -4.67 -1.33
CA GLY A 384 32.77 -6.09 -1.58
C GLY A 384 32.46 -6.57 -3.00
N ASN A 385 32.36 -5.65 -3.97
CA ASN A 385 31.89 -5.90 -5.34
C ASN A 385 30.51 -6.58 -5.39
N ASP A 386 29.66 -6.35 -4.38
CA ASP A 386 28.35 -6.99 -4.29
C ASP A 386 27.29 -6.20 -5.10
N PRO A 387 26.79 -6.75 -6.24
CA PRO A 387 25.75 -6.10 -7.04
C PRO A 387 24.42 -5.98 -6.31
N ASN A 388 24.24 -6.73 -5.22
CA ASN A 388 23.05 -6.80 -4.39
C ASN A 388 23.31 -6.26 -2.98
N PHE A 389 24.25 -5.32 -2.81
CA PHE A 389 24.65 -4.77 -1.51
C PHE A 389 23.46 -4.42 -0.60
N ALA A 390 22.38 -3.85 -1.15
CA ALA A 390 21.16 -3.56 -0.39
C ALA A 390 20.47 -4.82 0.15
N THR A 391 20.39 -5.89 -0.64
CA THR A 391 19.85 -7.20 -0.22
C THR A 391 20.76 -7.89 0.79
N THR A 392 22.08 -7.84 0.59
CA THR A 392 23.05 -8.43 1.52
C THR A 392 23.07 -7.72 2.85
N MET A 393 23.02 -6.38 2.88
CA MET A 393 22.85 -5.64 4.14
C MET A 393 21.49 -5.89 4.78
N THR A 394 20.40 -5.94 3.99
CA THR A 394 19.07 -6.27 4.54
C THR A 394 19.06 -7.66 5.16
N ASN A 395 19.70 -8.66 4.55
CA ASN A 395 19.81 -10.01 5.10
C ASN A 395 20.74 -10.08 6.33
N ALA A 396 21.86 -9.35 6.30
CA ALA A 396 22.79 -9.27 7.43
C ALA A 396 22.18 -8.57 8.65
N LEU A 397 21.30 -7.58 8.44
CA LEU A 397 20.54 -6.89 9.48
C LEU A 397 19.29 -7.68 9.91
N ALA A 398 18.63 -8.38 8.99
CA ALA A 398 17.42 -9.17 9.28
C ALA A 398 17.68 -10.34 10.25
N GLY A 399 18.92 -10.84 10.32
CA GLY A 399 19.33 -11.86 11.29
C GLY A 399 19.88 -11.31 12.62
N LYS A 400 20.00 -9.98 12.79
CA LYS A 400 20.60 -9.37 13.98
C LYS A 400 19.52 -8.81 14.88
N GLN A 401 19.43 -9.36 16.08
CA GLN A 401 18.59 -8.81 17.14
C GLN A 401 19.12 -7.42 17.56
N PRO A 402 18.25 -6.41 17.76
CA PRO A 402 18.65 -5.11 18.31
C PRO A 402 19.40 -5.26 19.63
N LEU A 403 20.42 -4.40 19.88
CA LEU A 403 21.23 -4.45 21.10
C LEU A 403 20.39 -4.02 22.30
N ASP A 404 19.80 -5.01 22.96
CA ASP A 404 19.05 -4.89 24.20
C ASP A 404 19.70 -5.84 25.23
N ALA A 405 19.96 -5.33 26.43
CA ALA A 405 20.77 -6.02 27.43
C ALA A 405 20.06 -7.29 27.94
N THR A 406 18.74 -7.25 28.12
CA THR A 406 17.91 -8.41 28.50
C THR A 406 17.91 -9.46 27.38
N LEU A 407 17.71 -9.06 26.13
CA LEU A 407 17.67 -9.97 25.00
C LEU A 407 19.05 -10.58 24.67
N THR A 408 20.14 -9.86 24.98
CA THR A 408 21.52 -10.38 24.89
C THR A 408 21.78 -11.43 25.98
N ALA A 409 21.32 -11.19 27.21
CA ALA A 409 21.39 -12.17 28.29
C ALA A 409 20.55 -13.42 28.01
N LEU A 410 19.37 -13.27 27.38
CA LEU A 410 18.55 -14.41 26.94
C LEU A 410 19.22 -15.24 25.83
N ALA A 411 19.83 -14.58 24.84
CA ALA A 411 20.51 -15.25 23.73
C ALA A 411 21.82 -15.94 24.16
N GLY A 412 22.42 -15.51 25.27
CA GLY A 412 23.65 -16.10 25.84
C GLY A 412 23.44 -17.37 26.68
N LEU A 413 22.20 -17.77 26.97
CA LEU A 413 21.94 -19.02 27.69
C LEU A 413 22.19 -20.23 26.80
N ALA A 414 22.91 -21.23 27.33
CA ALA A 414 23.11 -22.49 26.63
C ALA A 414 21.77 -23.17 26.32
N THR A 415 21.54 -23.57 25.07
CA THR A 415 20.34 -24.34 24.71
C THR A 415 20.45 -25.76 25.28
N GLY A 416 19.46 -26.17 26.08
CA GLY A 416 19.44 -27.51 26.67
C GLY A 416 18.01 -27.98 26.93
N ALA A 417 17.75 -29.28 26.74
CA ALA A 417 16.45 -29.87 27.04
C ALA A 417 16.16 -29.80 28.54
N ASN A 418 14.88 -29.63 28.90
CA ASN A 418 14.40 -29.62 30.28
C ASN A 418 14.98 -28.50 31.16
N LYS A 419 15.33 -27.34 30.58
CA LYS A 419 15.80 -26.15 31.32
C LYS A 419 14.70 -25.08 31.39
N LEU A 420 14.64 -24.33 32.49
CA LEU A 420 13.79 -23.13 32.64
C LEU A 420 14.69 -21.89 32.83
N PRO A 421 14.66 -20.91 31.91
CA PRO A 421 15.32 -19.62 32.11
C PRO A 421 14.63 -18.78 33.21
N TYR A 422 15.41 -18.12 34.06
CA TYR A 422 14.91 -17.18 35.06
C TYR A 422 15.90 -16.02 35.29
N PHE A 423 15.37 -14.85 35.63
CA PHE A 423 16.19 -13.66 35.89
C PHE A 423 16.80 -13.73 37.30
N THR A 424 18.09 -13.45 37.41
CA THR A 424 18.81 -13.32 38.69
C THR A 424 19.01 -11.86 39.10
N GLY A 425 18.67 -10.91 38.22
CA GLY A 425 18.73 -9.46 38.39
C GLY A 425 18.32 -8.75 37.09
N THR A 426 18.39 -7.42 37.05
CA THR A 426 18.19 -6.64 35.81
C THR A 426 19.20 -7.08 34.76
N ASP A 427 18.74 -7.41 33.55
CA ASP A 427 19.57 -7.84 32.42
C ASP A 427 20.51 -9.03 32.69
N THR A 428 20.20 -9.89 33.68
CA THR A 428 20.97 -11.10 34.00
C THR A 428 20.04 -12.31 34.12
N VAL A 429 20.33 -13.36 33.36
CA VAL A 429 19.47 -14.55 33.25
C VAL A 429 20.29 -15.82 33.41
N SER A 430 19.74 -16.76 34.16
CA SER A 430 20.31 -18.09 34.40
C SER A 430 19.30 -19.17 34.03
N GLN A 431 19.73 -20.43 34.04
CA GLN A 431 18.88 -21.59 33.81
C GLN A 431 18.87 -22.50 35.04
N THR A 432 17.72 -23.11 35.30
CA THR A 432 17.58 -24.21 36.26
C THR A 432 17.01 -25.45 35.57
N ASP A 433 17.20 -26.62 36.17
CA ASP A 433 16.64 -27.88 35.69
C ASP A 433 15.16 -28.02 36.04
N LEU A 434 14.33 -28.33 35.04
CA LEU A 434 12.94 -28.75 35.23
C LEU A 434 12.88 -30.27 35.34
N THR A 435 12.36 -30.77 36.47
CA THR A 435 12.00 -32.18 36.64
C THR A 435 10.83 -32.56 35.70
N SER A 436 10.63 -33.87 35.47
CA SER A 436 9.45 -34.34 34.72
C SER A 436 8.14 -33.83 35.31
N VAL A 437 8.03 -33.84 36.64
CA VAL A 437 6.89 -33.32 37.40
C VAL A 437 6.68 -31.81 37.15
N GLY A 438 7.76 -31.02 37.18
CA GLY A 438 7.68 -29.58 36.91
C GLY A 438 7.19 -29.28 35.48
N ARG A 439 7.64 -30.06 34.49
CA ARG A 439 7.17 -29.92 33.10
C ARG A 439 5.69 -30.29 32.96
N ASP A 440 5.25 -31.36 33.60
CA ASP A 440 3.86 -31.81 33.52
C ASP A 440 2.88 -30.79 34.12
N ILE A 441 3.24 -30.13 35.22
CA ILE A 441 2.43 -29.08 35.85
C ILE A 441 2.34 -27.85 34.94
N LEU A 442 3.47 -27.37 34.43
CA LEU A 442 3.52 -26.19 33.54
C LEU A 442 2.80 -26.43 32.20
N ALA A 443 2.71 -27.69 31.75
CA ALA A 443 2.01 -28.07 30.53
C ALA A 443 0.47 -28.15 30.71
N LYS A 444 -0.07 -28.03 31.93
CA LYS A 444 -1.53 -28.04 32.14
C LYS A 444 -2.14 -26.71 31.74
N THR A 445 -3.11 -26.76 30.83
CA THR A 445 -3.76 -25.58 30.23
C THR A 445 -4.90 -24.99 31.08
N SER A 446 -5.20 -25.56 32.25
CA SER A 446 -6.22 -25.03 33.15
C SER A 446 -5.89 -25.27 34.62
N VAL A 447 -6.40 -24.40 35.48
CA VAL A 447 -6.36 -24.56 36.94
C VAL A 447 -6.94 -25.92 37.34
N LEU A 448 -8.01 -26.39 36.65
CA LEU A 448 -8.61 -27.69 36.91
C LEU A 448 -7.65 -28.86 36.59
N ALA A 449 -6.91 -28.78 35.48
CA ALA A 449 -5.95 -29.81 35.09
C ALA A 449 -4.71 -29.86 36.00
N VAL A 450 -4.26 -28.71 36.53
CA VAL A 450 -3.23 -28.65 37.57
C VAL A 450 -3.72 -29.29 38.87
N ILE A 451 -4.94 -28.93 39.29
CA ILE A 451 -5.58 -29.49 40.49
C ILE A 451 -5.77 -31.02 40.35
N GLN A 452 -6.13 -31.51 39.16
CA GLN A 452 -6.22 -32.94 38.86
C GLN A 452 -4.85 -33.63 38.90
N TYR A 453 -3.82 -33.03 38.29
CA TYR A 453 -2.45 -33.59 38.30
C TYR A 453 -1.86 -33.67 39.71
N LEU A 454 -2.15 -32.69 40.56
CA LEU A 454 -1.74 -32.68 41.95
C LEU A 454 -2.63 -33.54 42.87
N GLY A 455 -3.69 -34.17 42.33
CA GLY A 455 -4.62 -34.99 43.10
C GLY A 455 -5.49 -34.21 44.09
N LEU A 456 -5.68 -32.91 43.88
CA LEU A 456 -6.34 -31.98 44.82
C LEU A 456 -7.86 -31.84 44.57
N ARG A 457 -8.42 -32.47 43.52
CA ARG A 457 -9.88 -32.54 43.25
C ARG A 457 -10.19 -33.67 42.26
N GLU A 458 -11.28 -34.41 42.51
CA GLU A 458 -11.90 -35.28 41.51
C GLU A 458 -13.42 -35.08 41.39
N LEU A 459 -13.90 -35.10 40.15
CA LEU A 459 -15.29 -35.26 39.74
C LEU A 459 -15.48 -36.73 39.31
N GLY A 460 -16.12 -37.58 40.14
CA GLY A 460 -16.67 -38.89 39.70
C GLY A 460 -16.47 -40.13 40.59
N THR A 461 -17.44 -40.39 41.47
CA THR A 461 -18.12 -41.69 41.79
C THR A 461 -17.43 -43.00 42.24
N SER A 462 -16.16 -43.08 42.63
CA SER A 462 -15.74 -44.23 43.48
C SER A 462 -14.59 -43.87 44.40
N GLY A 463 -14.96 -43.59 45.66
CA GLY A 463 -14.07 -43.04 46.66
C GLY A 463 -13.09 -44.05 47.25
N GLU A 464 -11.80 -43.73 47.13
CA GLU A 464 -10.82 -43.91 48.19
C GLU A 464 -10.07 -42.58 48.37
N LYS A 465 -10.48 -41.81 49.39
CA LYS A 465 -9.94 -40.49 49.73
C LYS A 465 -9.06 -40.57 50.97
N ILE A 466 -7.94 -39.86 50.93
CA ILE A 466 -7.30 -39.29 52.13
C ILE A 466 -8.15 -38.08 52.57
N PRO A 467 -8.66 -38.01 53.81
CA PRO A 467 -9.43 -36.85 54.27
C PRO A 467 -8.48 -35.72 54.67
N LEU A 468 -8.44 -34.64 53.90
CA LEU A 468 -8.04 -33.33 54.44
C LEU A 468 -9.28 -32.73 55.11
N LEU A 469 -9.29 -32.76 56.44
CA LEU A 469 -10.35 -32.25 57.31
C LEU A 469 -10.40 -30.71 57.27
N SER A 470 -11.59 -30.14 57.05
CA SER A 470 -11.84 -28.70 57.22
C SER A 470 -12.15 -28.37 58.68
N THR A 471 -12.11 -27.09 59.06
CA THR A 471 -12.36 -26.59 60.43
C THR A 471 -13.72 -26.97 61.04
N ALA A 472 -14.66 -27.53 60.26
CA ALA A 472 -16.00 -27.90 60.71
C ALA A 472 -16.26 -29.41 60.84
N ASN A 473 -15.28 -30.29 60.55
CA ASN A 473 -15.28 -31.74 60.84
C ASN A 473 -16.65 -32.47 60.81
N THR A 474 -17.42 -32.37 59.73
CA THR A 474 -18.71 -33.06 59.60
C THR A 474 -18.70 -34.08 58.45
N TRP A 475 -19.26 -35.26 58.71
CA TRP A 475 -19.33 -36.37 57.76
C TRP A 475 -20.77 -36.55 57.28
N SER A 476 -20.97 -36.53 55.95
CA SER A 476 -22.30 -36.63 55.33
C SER A 476 -22.76 -38.08 55.09
N ALA A 477 -21.96 -39.08 55.44
CA ALA A 477 -22.27 -40.50 55.25
C ALA A 477 -21.94 -41.36 56.48
N ARG A 478 -22.69 -42.46 56.65
CA ARG A 478 -22.52 -43.45 57.73
C ARG A 478 -21.10 -44.01 57.72
N GLN A 479 -20.38 -43.89 58.84
CA GLN A 479 -19.06 -44.48 59.02
C GLN A 479 -19.12 -45.73 59.90
N THR A 480 -18.37 -46.76 59.51
CA THR A 480 -18.24 -48.00 60.26
C THR A 480 -16.88 -48.02 60.96
N PHE A 481 -16.88 -48.08 62.29
CA PHE A 481 -15.65 -48.14 63.09
C PHE A 481 -15.42 -49.56 63.62
N ASN A 482 -14.48 -50.29 63.02
CA ASN A 482 -14.20 -51.68 63.41
C ASN A 482 -13.41 -51.83 64.74
N GLY A 483 -13.02 -50.73 65.40
CA GLY A 483 -12.24 -50.73 66.64
C GLY A 483 -12.95 -50.20 67.89
N GLY A 484 -14.23 -49.81 67.79
CA GLY A 484 -14.93 -49.06 68.84
C GLY A 484 -14.52 -47.57 68.89
N ILE A 485 -15.37 -46.74 69.50
CA ILE A 485 -15.14 -45.30 69.69
C ILE A 485 -14.94 -45.05 71.18
N THR A 486 -13.81 -44.44 71.57
CA THR A 486 -13.52 -44.09 72.97
C THR A 486 -13.78 -42.60 73.20
N GLY A 487 -14.89 -42.26 73.87
CA GLY A 487 -15.29 -40.87 74.19
C GLY A 487 -16.79 -40.73 74.50
N ALA A 488 -17.20 -39.63 75.14
CA ALA A 488 -18.61 -39.37 75.45
C ALA A 488 -19.40 -39.00 74.19
N LEU A 489 -20.53 -39.69 73.96
CA LEU A 489 -21.46 -39.45 72.85
C LEU A 489 -22.78 -38.90 73.41
N THR A 490 -23.35 -37.86 72.79
CA THR A 490 -24.66 -37.29 73.16
C THR A 490 -25.66 -37.50 72.02
N GLY A 491 -26.70 -38.31 72.27
CA GLY A 491 -27.75 -38.69 71.31
C GLY A 491 -28.33 -40.09 71.59
N ASN A 492 -29.57 -40.37 71.15
CA ASN A 492 -30.20 -41.69 71.29
C ASN A 492 -29.65 -42.68 70.25
N ALA A 493 -29.28 -43.89 70.69
CA ALA A 493 -28.87 -44.97 69.80
C ALA A 493 -30.09 -45.78 69.36
N ASP A 494 -30.45 -45.66 68.08
CA ASP A 494 -31.63 -46.27 67.44
C ASP A 494 -31.66 -47.82 67.48
N THR A 495 -30.61 -48.46 68.01
CA THR A 495 -30.43 -49.92 68.05
C THR A 495 -30.31 -50.50 69.47
N ALA A 496 -30.60 -49.73 70.52
CA ALA A 496 -30.50 -50.22 71.91
C ALA A 496 -31.71 -51.11 72.28
N THR A 497 -31.53 -52.44 72.28
CA THR A 497 -32.60 -53.42 72.54
C THR A 497 -32.63 -53.98 73.97
N LYS A 498 -31.64 -53.66 74.82
CA LYS A 498 -31.59 -54.05 76.24
C LYS A 498 -30.87 -53.00 77.09
N LEU A 499 -31.32 -52.82 78.33
CA LEU A 499 -30.60 -52.09 79.37
C LEU A 499 -29.49 -52.99 79.94
N LYS A 500 -28.25 -52.48 80.03
CA LYS A 500 -27.10 -53.22 80.57
C LYS A 500 -27.32 -53.70 82.02
N THR A 501 -28.20 -53.04 82.78
CA THR A 501 -28.64 -53.44 84.13
C THR A 501 -30.17 -53.30 84.27
N ALA A 502 -30.88 -54.40 84.54
CA ALA A 502 -32.35 -54.47 84.67
C ALA A 502 -32.90 -53.84 85.97
N ARG A 503 -34.14 -53.33 85.97
CA ARG A 503 -34.84 -52.68 87.12
C ARG A 503 -36.20 -53.34 87.40
N ASN A 504 -36.78 -53.17 88.60
CA ASN A 504 -38.12 -53.74 88.95
C ASN A 504 -39.23 -52.68 88.89
N ILE A 505 -40.44 -53.04 88.41
CA ILE A 505 -41.66 -52.22 88.34
C ILE A 505 -42.81 -53.02 89.00
N ASN A 506 -43.44 -52.48 90.06
CA ASN A 506 -44.53 -53.13 90.83
C ASN A 506 -44.31 -54.62 91.18
N GLY A 507 -43.03 -54.99 91.44
CA GLY A 507 -42.61 -56.34 91.80
C GLY A 507 -42.07 -57.21 90.66
N VAL A 508 -42.14 -56.76 89.39
CA VAL A 508 -41.70 -57.54 88.20
C VAL A 508 -40.43 -56.93 87.58
N ARG A 509 -39.43 -57.74 87.20
CA ARG A 509 -38.11 -57.33 86.66
C ARG A 509 -38.18 -57.03 85.15
N PHE A 510 -37.62 -55.89 84.71
CA PHE A 510 -37.66 -55.38 83.34
C PHE A 510 -36.28 -54.89 82.87
N ASP A 511 -35.87 -55.30 81.67
CA ASP A 511 -34.59 -54.96 81.03
C ASP A 511 -34.74 -54.39 79.62
N GLY A 512 -35.98 -54.09 79.19
CA GLY A 512 -36.28 -53.51 77.88
C GLY A 512 -36.37 -54.51 76.73
N SER A 513 -36.22 -55.81 76.97
CA SER A 513 -36.28 -56.82 75.89
C SER A 513 -37.67 -57.35 75.53
N GLY A 514 -38.72 -56.93 76.24
CA GLY A 514 -40.13 -57.25 75.94
C GLY A 514 -41.08 -56.54 76.90
N ASP A 515 -42.39 -56.54 76.59
CA ASP A 515 -43.43 -55.83 77.35
C ASP A 515 -43.67 -56.40 78.77
N ILE A 516 -44.24 -55.58 79.67
CA ILE A 516 -44.55 -55.93 81.07
C ILE A 516 -46.07 -56.08 81.30
N ASN A 517 -46.53 -57.11 82.04
CA ASN A 517 -47.96 -57.45 82.15
C ASN A 517 -48.44 -57.64 83.61
N ILE A 518 -49.60 -57.06 83.98
CA ILE A 518 -50.21 -57.06 85.34
C ILE A 518 -51.74 -57.28 85.23
N ASN A 519 -52.32 -58.31 85.85
CA ASN A 519 -53.76 -58.66 85.72
C ASN A 519 -54.65 -58.07 86.86
N THR A 520 -55.79 -57.43 86.53
CA THR A 520 -56.58 -56.57 87.46
C THR A 520 -58.09 -56.90 87.67
N LEU A 521 -58.67 -57.98 87.11
CA LEU A 521 -60.08 -58.37 87.29
C LEU A 521 -60.26 -59.91 87.51
N VAL A 522 -61.02 -60.33 88.54
CA VAL A 522 -61.29 -61.75 88.89
C VAL A 522 -62.76 -61.95 89.29
N SER A 523 -63.37 -63.09 88.91
CA SER A 523 -64.79 -63.41 89.17
C SER A 523 -65.12 -63.51 90.67
N ARG A 524 -66.30 -63.03 91.06
CA ARG A 524 -66.85 -63.08 92.43
C ARG A 524 -67.84 -64.24 92.65
N GLY A 525 -67.97 -65.14 91.69
CA GLY A 525 -68.85 -66.31 91.76
C GLY A 525 -70.22 -66.11 91.13
N ARG A 526 -71.14 -67.05 91.37
CA ARG A 526 -72.44 -67.14 90.69
C ARG A 526 -73.43 -66.07 91.16
N VAL A 527 -74.21 -65.50 90.23
CA VAL A 527 -75.24 -64.49 90.50
C VAL A 527 -76.54 -64.80 89.73
N THR A 528 -77.67 -64.31 90.23
CA THR A 528 -79.00 -64.39 89.60
C THR A 528 -79.35 -63.05 88.94
N ALA A 529 -80.17 -63.04 87.89
CA ALA A 529 -80.58 -61.81 87.24
C ALA A 529 -81.42 -60.96 88.22
N LEU A 530 -81.05 -59.69 88.37
CA LEU A 530 -81.87 -58.74 89.13
C LEU A 530 -83.19 -58.52 88.37
N GLU A 531 -84.31 -58.58 89.10
CA GLU A 531 -85.67 -58.41 88.57
C GLU A 531 -86.30 -57.10 89.07
N ALA A 532 -87.28 -56.59 88.31
CA ALA A 532 -87.99 -55.34 88.58
C ALA A 532 -87.05 -54.16 88.85
N ASN A 533 -87.02 -53.62 90.07
CA ASN A 533 -86.24 -52.45 90.49
C ASN A 533 -85.11 -52.76 91.49
N ALA A 534 -84.75 -54.04 91.68
CA ALA A 534 -83.68 -54.44 92.60
C ALA A 534 -82.28 -53.97 92.11
N GLN A 535 -81.43 -53.51 93.04
CA GLN A 535 -80.10 -52.97 92.73
C GLN A 535 -78.95 -53.90 93.13
N GLY A 536 -77.83 -53.83 92.41
CA GLY A 536 -76.60 -54.58 92.71
C GLY A 536 -75.65 -53.86 93.67
N THR A 537 -74.45 -54.42 93.87
CA THR A 537 -73.41 -53.84 94.74
C THR A 537 -72.55 -52.83 93.97
N SER A 538 -72.15 -51.72 94.60
CA SER A 538 -71.36 -50.65 93.96
C SER A 538 -69.98 -51.10 93.46
N GLY A 539 -69.52 -50.54 92.34
CA GLY A 539 -68.21 -50.79 91.70
C GLY A 539 -68.29 -51.56 90.36
N ILE A 540 -67.11 -51.94 89.82
CA ILE A 540 -66.99 -52.84 88.65
C ILE A 540 -66.80 -54.26 89.17
N GLN A 541 -67.76 -55.14 88.91
CA GLN A 541 -67.81 -56.48 89.48
C GLN A 541 -68.06 -57.52 88.39
N LEU A 542 -67.22 -58.56 88.39
CA LEU A 542 -67.39 -59.70 87.50
C LEU A 542 -68.07 -60.85 88.26
N TYR A 543 -69.16 -61.36 87.70
CA TYR A 543 -69.91 -62.50 88.19
C TYR A 543 -70.10 -63.55 87.09
N GLU A 544 -70.52 -64.74 87.50
CA GLU A 544 -70.90 -65.84 86.62
C GLU A 544 -72.42 -66.02 86.63
N ALA A 545 -73.02 -66.15 85.45
CA ALA A 545 -74.43 -66.48 85.28
C ALA A 545 -74.57 -67.95 84.90
N TYR A 546 -75.36 -68.68 85.69
CA TYR A 546 -75.59 -70.12 85.51
C TYR A 546 -77.06 -70.44 85.76
N ASN A 547 -77.84 -70.49 84.69
CA ASN A 547 -79.23 -70.96 84.62
C ASN A 547 -80.21 -70.22 85.55
N ASN A 548 -79.99 -68.90 85.71
CA ASN A 548 -80.59 -68.07 86.75
C ASN A 548 -81.26 -66.79 86.20
N GLY A 549 -82.00 -66.88 85.07
CA GLY A 549 -82.84 -65.77 84.56
C GLY A 549 -82.17 -64.73 83.63
N TYR A 550 -80.93 -64.94 83.21
CA TYR A 550 -80.24 -64.12 82.19
C TYR A 550 -80.61 -64.56 80.75
N PRO A 551 -80.40 -63.72 79.70
CA PRO A 551 -80.83 -63.99 78.31
C PRO A 551 -80.33 -65.30 77.70
N SER A 552 -79.22 -65.86 78.20
CA SER A 552 -78.81 -67.23 77.89
C SER A 552 -78.52 -68.03 79.17
N PRO A 553 -78.61 -69.37 79.12
CA PRO A 553 -78.43 -70.22 80.30
C PRO A 553 -77.06 -70.10 80.98
N TYR A 554 -76.01 -69.72 80.26
CA TYR A 554 -74.65 -69.60 80.82
C TYR A 554 -74.00 -68.31 80.33
N GLY A 555 -73.16 -67.70 81.15
CA GLY A 555 -72.39 -66.53 80.75
C GLY A 555 -71.61 -65.87 81.88
N ASN A 556 -70.94 -64.77 81.55
CA ASN A 556 -70.35 -63.85 82.52
C ASN A 556 -71.17 -62.56 82.56
N VAL A 557 -71.33 -62.00 83.76
CA VAL A 557 -71.99 -60.72 83.98
C VAL A 557 -70.96 -59.74 84.51
N LEU A 558 -70.80 -58.63 83.79
CA LEU A 558 -70.10 -57.47 84.32
C LEU A 558 -71.15 -56.49 84.82
N HIS A 559 -71.24 -56.37 86.15
CA HIS A 559 -72.13 -55.44 86.81
C HIS A 559 -71.38 -54.13 87.09
N LEU A 560 -71.99 -53.02 86.69
CA LEU A 560 -71.41 -51.68 86.73
C LEU A 560 -72.36 -50.76 87.49
N LYS A 561 -72.01 -50.43 88.73
CA LYS A 561 -72.80 -49.53 89.58
C LYS A 561 -71.96 -48.37 90.09
N GLY A 562 -72.50 -47.16 89.97
CA GLY A 562 -71.87 -45.96 90.52
C GLY A 562 -71.67 -46.04 92.03
N ALA A 563 -70.63 -45.40 92.55
CA ALA A 563 -70.37 -45.36 93.99
C ALA A 563 -71.45 -44.57 94.76
N THR A 564 -72.07 -43.59 94.10
CA THR A 564 -73.07 -42.68 94.69
C THR A 564 -74.35 -42.50 93.85
N ALA A 565 -74.39 -43.00 92.61
CA ALA A 565 -75.56 -42.93 91.72
C ALA A 565 -76.42 -44.20 91.80
N ALA A 566 -77.75 -44.07 91.70
CA ALA A 566 -78.70 -45.18 91.69
C ALA A 566 -78.72 -45.93 90.35
N GLY A 567 -78.24 -45.29 89.28
CA GLY A 567 -78.10 -45.84 87.93
C GLY A 567 -77.03 -46.92 87.86
N GLU A 568 -77.32 -47.98 87.11
CA GLU A 568 -76.46 -49.14 86.98
C GLU A 568 -76.73 -49.87 85.66
N GLY A 569 -75.73 -50.63 85.22
CA GLY A 569 -75.77 -51.36 83.97
C GLY A 569 -75.21 -52.76 84.13
N GLU A 570 -75.75 -53.67 83.31
CA GLU A 570 -75.22 -55.01 83.20
C GLU A 570 -74.85 -55.29 81.75
N LEU A 571 -73.62 -55.77 81.57
CA LEU A 571 -73.16 -56.40 80.35
C LEU A 571 -73.14 -57.90 80.57
N PHE A 572 -73.97 -58.61 79.83
CA PHE A 572 -74.03 -60.06 79.84
C PHE A 572 -73.37 -60.60 78.58
N ILE A 573 -72.35 -61.43 78.79
CA ILE A 573 -71.68 -62.16 77.72
C ILE A 573 -72.12 -63.61 77.84
N GLY A 574 -73.03 -64.02 76.97
CA GLY A 574 -73.51 -65.39 76.94
C GLY A 574 -72.38 -66.34 76.58
N TRP A 575 -72.40 -67.56 77.12
CA TRP A 575 -71.57 -68.64 76.62
C TRP A 575 -72.42 -69.53 75.72
N SER A 576 -71.88 -69.89 74.57
CA SER A 576 -72.42 -70.99 73.78
C SER A 576 -71.93 -72.31 74.37
N GLY A 577 -72.84 -73.27 74.61
CA GLY A 577 -72.47 -74.65 74.92
C GLY A 577 -71.87 -75.42 73.74
N THR A 578 -71.89 -74.83 72.54
CA THR A 578 -71.29 -75.38 71.32
C THR A 578 -69.93 -74.71 71.06
N SER A 579 -68.86 -75.50 71.04
CA SER A 579 -67.49 -75.02 70.77
C SER A 579 -67.43 -74.25 69.44
N GLY A 580 -66.96 -73.00 69.48
CA GLY A 580 -66.75 -72.15 68.31
C GLY A 580 -67.97 -71.36 67.80
N ALA A 581 -69.16 -71.54 68.36
CA ALA A 581 -70.33 -70.74 67.99
C ALA A 581 -70.30 -69.33 68.62
N HIS A 582 -70.92 -68.36 67.93
CA HIS A 582 -70.93 -66.96 68.37
C HIS A 582 -71.69 -66.82 69.71
N ALA A 583 -71.02 -66.21 70.69
CA ALA A 583 -71.57 -65.89 72.00
C ALA A 583 -72.28 -64.53 71.91
N PRO A 584 -73.60 -64.44 72.16
CA PRO A 584 -74.30 -63.17 72.06
C PRO A 584 -73.96 -62.29 73.27
N VAL A 585 -73.67 -61.03 73.00
CA VAL A 585 -73.47 -60.01 74.03
C VAL A 585 -74.75 -59.20 74.17
N HIS A 586 -75.28 -59.15 75.38
CA HIS A 586 -76.47 -58.38 75.72
C HIS A 586 -76.15 -57.29 76.72
N ILE A 587 -76.80 -56.15 76.56
CA ILE A 587 -76.72 -55.04 77.49
C ILE A 587 -78.12 -54.71 77.98
N ARG A 588 -78.20 -54.38 79.27
CA ARG A 588 -79.36 -53.71 79.84
C ARG A 588 -78.90 -52.63 80.80
N SER A 589 -79.79 -51.68 81.05
CA SER A 589 -79.50 -50.60 81.99
C SER A 589 -80.73 -50.27 82.82
N ARG A 590 -80.47 -49.66 83.96
CA ARG A 590 -81.47 -49.07 84.83
C ARG A 590 -81.18 -47.58 84.94
N ARG A 591 -82.22 -46.76 84.75
CA ARG A 591 -82.09 -45.30 84.85
C ARG A 591 -81.74 -44.90 86.29
N ASP A 592 -81.06 -43.77 86.45
CA ASP A 592 -80.60 -43.21 87.72
C ASP A 592 -81.75 -42.66 88.60
N THR A 593 -82.70 -43.52 88.99
CA THR A 593 -83.73 -43.25 90.01
C THR A 593 -84.07 -44.53 90.78
N ASP A 594 -84.44 -44.42 92.06
CA ASP A 594 -84.66 -45.58 92.94
C ASP A 594 -85.91 -46.42 92.58
N SER A 595 -86.83 -45.88 91.78
CA SER A 595 -88.04 -46.55 91.33
C SER A 595 -87.99 -47.07 89.89
N ALA A 596 -86.88 -46.86 89.16
CA ALA A 596 -86.76 -47.35 87.79
C ALA A 596 -86.72 -48.89 87.76
N ASN A 597 -87.43 -49.49 86.80
CA ASN A 597 -87.24 -50.90 86.49
C ASN A 597 -86.03 -51.08 85.55
N TRP A 598 -85.43 -52.26 85.56
CA TRP A 598 -84.45 -52.66 84.56
C TRP A 598 -85.05 -52.61 83.14
N SER A 599 -84.28 -52.12 82.16
CA SER A 599 -84.66 -52.26 80.75
C SER A 599 -84.70 -53.73 80.35
N GLU A 600 -85.46 -54.05 79.30
CA GLU A 600 -85.29 -55.33 78.62
C GLU A 600 -83.85 -55.44 78.06
N TRP A 601 -83.42 -56.67 77.80
CA TRP A 601 -82.10 -56.96 77.27
C TRP A 601 -82.01 -56.64 75.78
N ALA A 602 -80.97 -55.92 75.36
CA ALA A 602 -80.69 -55.62 73.95
C ALA A 602 -79.39 -56.30 73.49
N GLN A 603 -79.40 -56.95 72.32
CA GLN A 603 -78.22 -57.62 71.76
C GLN A 603 -77.34 -56.65 70.97
N VAL A 604 -76.02 -56.79 71.10
CA VAL A 604 -75.01 -56.04 70.33
C VAL A 604 -74.58 -56.87 69.11
N TYR A 605 -74.62 -56.28 67.91
CA TYR A 605 -74.17 -56.91 66.66
C TYR A 605 -72.72 -56.50 66.31
N THR A 606 -72.01 -57.37 65.61
CA THR A 606 -70.60 -57.26 65.20
C THR A 606 -70.45 -57.46 63.69
N SER A 607 -69.25 -57.20 63.16
CA SER A 607 -68.92 -57.43 61.75
C SER A 607 -68.94 -58.91 61.30
N LYS A 608 -69.13 -59.86 62.23
CA LYS A 608 -69.38 -61.27 61.92
C LYS A 608 -70.86 -61.59 61.72
N ASP A 609 -71.75 -60.67 62.09
CA ASP A 609 -73.17 -60.74 61.78
C ASP A 609 -73.40 -60.30 60.33
N SER A 610 -74.35 -60.94 59.64
CA SER A 610 -74.63 -60.64 58.23
C SER A 610 -75.51 -59.39 58.12
N ILE A 611 -74.94 -58.28 57.63
CA ILE A 611 -75.61 -56.98 57.49
C ILE A 611 -75.66 -56.59 55.99
N PRO A 612 -76.85 -56.41 55.37
CA PRO A 612 -76.98 -56.14 53.94
C PRO A 612 -76.31 -54.82 53.51
N GLY A 613 -75.47 -54.86 52.46
CA GLY A 613 -74.82 -53.67 51.87
C GLY A 613 -73.43 -53.34 52.45
N VAL A 614 -72.93 -54.14 53.40
CA VAL A 614 -71.60 -53.96 54.00
C VAL A 614 -70.74 -55.22 53.88
N ASN A 615 -71.24 -56.37 54.32
CA ASN A 615 -70.47 -57.63 54.36
C ASN A 615 -71.25 -58.88 53.90
N ALA A 616 -72.51 -58.71 53.45
CA ALA A 616 -73.27 -59.69 52.67
C ALA A 616 -73.91 -58.99 51.46
N LYS A 617 -73.97 -59.70 50.31
CA LYS A 617 -74.34 -59.14 49.00
C LYS A 617 -75.75 -58.52 49.03
N GLY A 618 -75.79 -57.19 48.96
CA GLY A 618 -76.96 -56.39 48.59
C GLY A 618 -76.84 -55.92 47.13
N ASP A 619 -77.95 -55.49 46.57
CA ASP A 619 -78.28 -55.28 45.16
C ASP A 619 -77.93 -53.88 44.60
N GLN A 620 -76.81 -53.28 45.04
CA GLN A 620 -76.31 -51.98 44.55
C GLN A 620 -74.89 -52.06 43.95
N ASP A 621 -74.63 -51.33 42.86
CA ASP A 621 -73.37 -51.30 42.07
C ASP A 621 -72.46 -50.12 42.47
N THR A 622 -71.18 -50.37 42.76
CA THR A 622 -70.18 -49.38 43.21
C THR A 622 -68.79 -49.55 42.59
N SER A 623 -68.67 -50.04 41.35
CA SER A 623 -67.37 -50.29 40.73
C SER A 623 -66.76 -49.09 39.95
N GLY A 624 -65.88 -48.32 40.60
CA GLY A 624 -65.04 -47.29 39.96
C GLY A 624 -63.90 -46.77 40.86
N ASN A 625 -62.66 -47.15 40.54
CA ASN A 625 -61.45 -47.05 41.38
C ASN A 625 -60.71 -45.69 41.29
N ALA A 626 -61.09 -44.70 42.10
CA ALA A 626 -60.42 -43.39 42.15
C ALA A 626 -59.21 -43.31 43.11
N ALA A 627 -59.14 -44.17 44.13
CA ALA A 627 -58.20 -43.99 45.23
C ALA A 627 -56.79 -44.57 45.01
N THR A 628 -56.57 -45.36 43.94
CA THR A 628 -55.28 -46.07 43.70
C THR A 628 -54.65 -45.85 42.32
N ALA A 629 -55.23 -45.00 41.47
CA ALA A 629 -54.74 -44.77 40.11
C ALA A 629 -53.46 -43.90 40.11
N THR A 630 -52.34 -44.47 39.67
CA THR A 630 -51.03 -43.79 39.52
C THR A 630 -50.64 -43.54 38.04
N LYS A 631 -51.42 -44.04 37.08
CA LYS A 631 -51.27 -43.88 35.62
C LYS A 631 -52.62 -43.89 34.88
N LEU A 632 -52.70 -43.24 33.72
CA LEU A 632 -53.79 -43.35 32.75
C LEU A 632 -53.75 -44.70 32.02
N GLN A 633 -54.91 -45.31 31.77
CA GLN A 633 -55.03 -46.60 31.07
C GLN A 633 -54.57 -46.54 29.61
N THR A 634 -54.64 -45.37 28.97
CA THR A 634 -54.08 -45.10 27.65
C THR A 634 -53.39 -43.75 27.72
N ALA A 635 -52.09 -43.71 27.36
CA ALA A 635 -51.33 -42.47 27.36
C ALA A 635 -51.86 -41.52 26.27
N CYS A 636 -52.02 -40.24 26.61
CA CYS A 636 -52.46 -39.20 25.69
C CYS A 636 -51.24 -38.48 25.10
N THR A 637 -51.34 -37.92 23.90
CA THR A 637 -50.29 -37.04 23.35
C THR A 637 -50.60 -35.57 23.66
N ILE A 638 -49.66 -34.84 24.24
CA ILE A 638 -49.72 -33.38 24.41
C ILE A 638 -48.59 -32.78 23.58
N ASN A 639 -48.96 -32.07 22.51
CA ASN A 639 -48.06 -31.55 21.49
C ASN A 639 -47.04 -32.57 20.94
N GLY A 640 -47.47 -33.82 20.75
CA GLY A 640 -46.63 -34.91 20.25
C GLY A 640 -45.90 -35.73 21.32
N VAL A 641 -45.84 -35.27 22.58
CA VAL A 641 -45.20 -35.99 23.70
C VAL A 641 -46.23 -36.86 24.43
N SER A 642 -45.90 -38.14 24.63
CA SER A 642 -46.76 -39.12 25.32
C SER A 642 -46.79 -38.88 26.84
N PHE A 643 -47.98 -38.77 27.42
CA PHE A 643 -48.21 -38.50 28.85
C PHE A 643 -49.20 -39.51 29.46
N ASP A 644 -48.79 -40.19 30.54
CA ASP A 644 -49.59 -41.18 31.26
C ASP A 644 -49.85 -40.82 32.74
N GLY A 645 -49.44 -39.64 33.20
CA GLY A 645 -49.66 -39.16 34.57
C GLY A 645 -48.73 -39.72 35.65
N SER A 646 -47.78 -40.62 35.32
CA SER A 646 -46.84 -41.16 36.34
C SER A 646 -45.67 -40.27 36.70
N LYS A 647 -45.42 -39.21 35.93
CA LYS A 647 -44.40 -38.17 36.15
C LYS A 647 -44.92 -36.84 35.63
N ASN A 648 -44.24 -35.74 35.96
CA ASN A 648 -44.48 -34.44 35.32
C ASN A 648 -44.22 -34.55 33.81
N ILE A 649 -44.97 -33.81 33.01
CA ILE A 649 -44.69 -33.66 31.58
C ILE A 649 -43.56 -32.66 31.37
N GLU A 650 -42.55 -33.03 30.59
CA GLU A 650 -41.45 -32.17 30.16
C GLU A 650 -41.63 -31.88 28.67
N LEU A 651 -41.71 -30.60 28.32
CA LEU A 651 -41.79 -30.12 26.94
C LEU A 651 -40.54 -29.30 26.63
N THR A 652 -39.86 -29.62 25.54
CA THR A 652 -38.69 -28.90 25.04
C THR A 652 -39.10 -27.74 24.13
N ALA A 653 -38.14 -26.87 23.76
CA ALA A 653 -38.40 -25.80 22.79
C ALA A 653 -38.76 -26.35 21.40
N GLU A 654 -38.29 -27.55 21.04
CA GLU A 654 -38.69 -28.26 19.82
C GLU A 654 -40.14 -28.76 19.93
N ASP A 655 -40.52 -29.33 21.07
CA ASP A 655 -41.91 -29.74 21.36
C ASP A 655 -42.89 -28.57 21.37
N LEU A 656 -42.42 -27.31 21.39
CA LEU A 656 -43.25 -26.09 21.37
C LEU A 656 -43.12 -25.30 20.05
N ASN A 657 -42.36 -25.78 19.06
CA ASN A 657 -42.00 -25.04 17.84
C ASN A 657 -41.32 -23.69 18.12
N LEU A 658 -40.58 -23.59 19.23
CA LEU A 658 -39.84 -22.40 19.65
C LEU A 658 -38.32 -22.53 19.43
N GLN A 659 -37.84 -23.65 18.89
CA GLN A 659 -36.41 -23.89 18.70
C GLN A 659 -35.72 -22.82 17.83
N GLU A 660 -36.39 -22.32 16.78
CA GLU A 660 -35.84 -21.23 15.96
C GLU A 660 -35.74 -19.91 16.75
N THR A 661 -36.71 -19.62 17.62
CA THR A 661 -36.69 -18.45 18.50
C THR A 661 -35.53 -18.53 19.49
N VAL A 662 -35.28 -19.70 20.07
CA VAL A 662 -34.11 -19.95 20.94
C VAL A 662 -32.82 -19.72 20.15
N ASN A 663 -32.67 -20.34 18.98
CA ASN A 663 -31.48 -20.18 18.14
C ASN A 663 -31.23 -18.71 17.73
N LYS A 664 -32.28 -17.96 17.39
CA LYS A 664 -32.17 -16.53 17.05
C LYS A 664 -31.84 -15.68 18.27
N ALA A 665 -32.40 -15.97 19.44
CA ALA A 665 -32.10 -15.24 20.66
C ALA A 665 -30.67 -15.49 21.14
N ASP A 666 -30.21 -16.75 21.08
CA ASP A 666 -28.85 -17.15 21.42
C ASP A 666 -27.81 -16.54 20.47
N ASN A 667 -28.18 -16.32 19.20
CA ASN A 667 -27.33 -15.71 18.19
C ASN A 667 -27.64 -14.22 17.95
N ALA A 668 -28.49 -13.59 18.77
CA ALA A 668 -28.82 -12.17 18.64
C ALA A 668 -27.76 -11.30 19.31
N VAL A 669 -27.31 -10.26 18.60
CA VAL A 669 -26.36 -9.27 19.11
C VAL A 669 -26.94 -8.56 20.33
N GLN A 670 -26.24 -8.64 21.46
CA GLN A 670 -26.65 -8.00 22.71
C GLN A 670 -26.44 -6.48 22.67
N LYS A 671 -27.47 -5.74 23.09
CA LYS A 671 -27.45 -4.26 23.13
C LYS A 671 -26.40 -3.67 24.08
N THR A 672 -25.95 -4.45 25.06
CA THR A 672 -24.92 -4.06 26.04
C THR A 672 -23.49 -4.26 25.53
N GLY A 673 -23.31 -4.74 24.30
CA GLY A 673 -22.02 -5.06 23.69
C GLY A 673 -21.89 -6.56 23.41
N ASP A 674 -21.31 -6.90 22.27
CA ASP A 674 -21.20 -8.29 21.79
C ASP A 674 -20.02 -8.48 20.83
N THR A 675 -19.71 -9.74 20.46
CA THR A 675 -18.76 -10.12 19.42
C THR A 675 -19.48 -10.68 18.20
N LEU A 676 -19.22 -10.12 17.02
CA LEU A 676 -19.81 -10.59 15.77
C LEU A 676 -18.81 -11.48 15.02
N SER A 677 -19.28 -12.61 14.49
CA SER A 677 -18.54 -13.51 13.62
C SER A 677 -18.71 -13.20 12.12
N GLY A 678 -19.55 -12.21 11.78
CA GLY A 678 -19.81 -11.73 10.42
C GLY A 678 -19.91 -10.20 10.36
N GLY A 679 -20.00 -9.66 9.14
CA GLY A 679 -20.15 -8.22 8.91
C GLY A 679 -21.56 -7.70 9.20
N LEU A 680 -21.68 -6.41 9.52
CA LEU A 680 -22.95 -5.69 9.55
C LEU A 680 -23.09 -4.86 8.28
N THR A 681 -24.29 -4.84 7.70
CA THR A 681 -24.61 -4.06 6.50
C THR A 681 -25.85 -3.22 6.76
N PHE A 682 -25.75 -1.92 6.49
CA PHE A 682 -26.90 -1.03 6.44
C PHE A 682 -27.42 -1.01 5.00
N GLU A 683 -28.68 -1.39 4.81
CA GLU A 683 -29.33 -1.49 3.48
C GLU A 683 -30.04 -0.19 3.05
N ASN A 684 -29.96 0.84 3.88
CA ASN A 684 -30.57 2.15 3.70
C ASN A 684 -29.64 3.22 4.31
N ASP A 685 -30.06 4.49 4.24
CA ASP A 685 -29.31 5.64 4.80
C ASP A 685 -29.39 5.66 6.34
N SER A 686 -28.75 4.66 6.95
CA SER A 686 -28.59 4.50 8.39
C SER A 686 -27.21 4.99 8.84
N ILE A 687 -27.12 5.39 10.11
CA ILE A 687 -25.92 5.99 10.69
C ILE A 687 -25.42 5.12 11.85
N LEU A 688 -24.11 4.85 11.88
CA LEU A 688 -23.44 4.38 13.09
C LEU A 688 -22.99 5.59 13.92
N ALA A 689 -23.49 5.71 15.16
CA ALA A 689 -23.25 6.89 15.99
C ALA A 689 -22.81 6.55 17.41
N TRP A 690 -21.87 7.33 17.94
CA TRP A 690 -21.60 7.48 19.35
C TRP A 690 -22.20 8.80 19.82
N ILE A 691 -23.34 8.76 20.50
CA ILE A 691 -24.05 9.95 20.99
C ILE A 691 -23.92 10.01 22.51
N ARG A 692 -23.40 11.11 23.04
CA ARG A 692 -23.14 11.25 24.48
C ARG A 692 -23.04 12.71 24.85
N ASN A 693 -23.55 13.10 26.03
CA ASN A 693 -23.38 14.46 26.55
C ASN A 693 -23.88 15.58 25.61
N THR A 694 -24.88 15.29 24.76
CA THR A 694 -25.36 16.15 23.65
C THR A 694 -24.44 16.26 22.43
N ASP A 695 -23.24 15.69 22.52
CA ASP A 695 -22.26 15.60 21.43
C ASP A 695 -22.38 14.27 20.67
N TRP A 696 -21.72 14.19 19.51
CA TRP A 696 -21.68 12.96 18.71
C TRP A 696 -20.40 12.76 17.90
N ALA A 697 -20.16 11.50 17.55
CA ALA A 697 -19.33 11.09 16.43
C ALA A 697 -20.14 10.11 15.57
N LYS A 698 -20.23 10.35 14.26
CA LYS A 698 -21.09 9.61 13.33
C LYS A 698 -20.32 9.13 12.11
N ILE A 699 -20.77 8.00 11.57
CA ILE A 699 -20.33 7.44 10.30
C ILE A 699 -21.57 7.12 9.48
N GLY A 700 -21.62 7.58 8.24
CA GLY A 700 -22.70 7.29 7.29
C GLY A 700 -22.20 7.26 5.85
N PHE A 701 -23.10 6.89 4.94
CA PHE A 701 -22.82 6.85 3.51
C PHE A 701 -23.94 7.58 2.76
N LYS A 702 -23.65 8.79 2.29
CA LYS A 702 -24.59 9.59 1.50
C LYS A 702 -24.59 9.05 0.08
N ASN A 703 -25.76 8.62 -0.38
CA ASN A 703 -25.95 8.16 -1.76
C ASN A 703 -27.44 8.19 -2.13
N ASP A 704 -27.83 9.14 -2.98
CA ASP A 704 -29.24 9.29 -3.38
C ASP A 704 -29.64 8.28 -4.47
N ALA A 705 -28.70 7.91 -5.35
CA ALA A 705 -28.84 6.92 -6.42
C ALA A 705 -27.44 6.52 -6.93
N ASP A 706 -27.31 5.46 -7.75
CA ASP A 706 -26.03 5.10 -8.39
C ASP A 706 -25.48 6.21 -9.31
N SER A 707 -26.36 7.06 -9.84
CA SER A 707 -26.00 8.23 -10.65
C SER A 707 -25.63 9.48 -9.82
N ASP A 708 -25.60 9.37 -8.50
CA ASP A 708 -25.27 10.48 -7.61
C ASP A 708 -23.78 10.84 -7.75
N THR A 709 -23.53 12.02 -8.30
CA THR A 709 -22.17 12.52 -8.53
C THR A 709 -21.49 13.04 -7.27
N ASP A 710 -22.21 13.14 -6.15
CA ASP A 710 -21.72 13.58 -4.85
C ASP A 710 -22.02 12.53 -3.76
N SER A 711 -21.83 11.24 -4.10
CA SER A 711 -21.88 10.15 -3.13
C SER A 711 -20.57 10.04 -2.36
N TYR A 712 -20.66 9.91 -1.03
CA TYR A 712 -19.48 9.80 -0.17
C TYR A 712 -19.79 9.11 1.17
N MET A 713 -18.79 8.40 1.69
CA MET A 713 -18.76 8.02 3.10
C MET A 713 -18.34 9.24 3.91
N TRP A 714 -19.14 9.61 4.89
CA TRP A 714 -18.87 10.77 5.74
C TRP A 714 -18.60 10.36 7.18
N PHE A 715 -17.79 11.20 7.83
CA PHE A 715 -17.48 11.15 9.25
C PHE A 715 -17.83 12.53 9.82
N GLU A 716 -18.60 12.59 10.89
CA GLU A 716 -19.09 13.85 11.48
C GLU A 716 -18.87 13.86 12.99
N THR A 717 -18.48 15.02 13.52
CA THR A 717 -18.47 15.31 14.97
C THR A 717 -19.26 16.59 15.26
N GLY A 718 -19.86 16.69 16.44
CA GLY A 718 -20.65 17.87 16.86
C GLY A 718 -21.04 17.82 18.34
N ASP A 719 -21.70 18.83 18.92
CA ASP A 719 -22.26 20.02 18.22
C ASP A 719 -21.58 21.34 18.57
N ASN A 720 -20.45 21.33 19.28
CA ASN A 720 -19.81 22.55 19.76
C ASN A 720 -18.78 23.11 18.78
N GLY A 721 -18.53 22.40 17.67
CA GLY A 721 -17.54 22.77 16.65
C GLY A 721 -16.10 22.59 17.10
N ASN A 722 -15.88 22.08 18.32
CA ASN A 722 -14.56 21.79 18.87
C ASN A 722 -14.27 20.28 18.94
N GLU A 723 -15.28 19.42 18.79
CA GLU A 723 -15.11 18.00 18.57
C GLU A 723 -14.39 17.79 17.23
N TYR A 724 -13.42 16.89 17.20
CA TYR A 724 -12.49 16.78 16.07
C TYR A 724 -12.09 15.33 15.78
N PHE A 725 -11.56 15.08 14.59
CA PHE A 725 -11.09 13.76 14.19
C PHE A 725 -9.63 13.55 14.56
N LYS A 726 -9.30 12.39 15.15
CA LYS A 726 -7.95 12.01 15.57
C LYS A 726 -7.58 10.65 15.02
N TRP A 727 -6.44 10.57 14.35
CA TRP A 727 -5.80 9.32 13.97
C TRP A 727 -4.58 9.08 14.84
N ARG A 728 -4.49 7.88 15.41
CA ARG A 728 -3.38 7.46 16.26
C ARG A 728 -3.06 5.99 16.03
N SER A 729 -1.81 5.61 16.27
CA SER A 729 -1.38 4.22 16.29
C SER A 729 -0.82 3.85 17.66
N ARG A 730 -0.96 2.58 18.03
CA ARG A 730 -0.44 2.05 19.29
C ARG A 730 0.56 0.93 18.98
N GLN A 731 1.73 1.02 19.57
CA GLN A 731 2.75 -0.04 19.55
C GLN A 731 3.07 -0.38 21.01
N SER A 732 2.71 -1.60 21.45
CA SER A 732 2.73 -1.98 22.87
C SER A 732 1.92 -0.97 23.72
N THR A 733 2.54 -0.34 24.72
CA THR A 733 1.92 0.65 25.59
C THR A 733 1.98 2.07 25.02
N THR A 734 2.86 2.33 24.05
CA THR A 734 3.07 3.67 23.47
C THR A 734 1.97 4.02 22.48
N THR A 735 1.36 5.19 22.67
CA THR A 735 0.41 5.79 21.74
C THR A 735 1.07 6.96 21.02
N LYS A 736 0.95 6.99 19.69
CA LYS A 736 1.43 8.09 18.87
C LYS A 736 0.27 8.66 18.06
N ASP A 737 -0.06 9.92 18.33
CA ASP A 737 -0.98 10.68 17.48
C ASP A 737 -0.29 11.00 16.16
N LEU A 738 -1.00 10.76 15.06
CA LEU A 738 -0.48 10.91 13.70
C LEU A 738 -1.04 12.16 13.04
N MET A 739 -2.33 12.42 13.24
CA MET A 739 -3.06 13.48 12.55
C MET A 739 -4.28 13.88 13.37
N ASN A 740 -4.59 15.18 13.39
CA ASN A 740 -5.85 15.71 13.89
C ASN A 740 -6.49 16.61 12.82
N LEU A 741 -7.76 16.41 12.52
CA LEU A 741 -8.55 17.31 11.67
C LEU A 741 -9.54 18.06 12.55
N LYS A 742 -9.30 19.35 12.74
CA LYS A 742 -10.15 20.29 13.50
C LYS A 742 -10.89 21.22 12.54
N TRP A 743 -11.76 22.05 13.08
CA TRP A 743 -12.54 23.04 12.32
C TRP A 743 -11.69 23.98 11.47
N ASP A 744 -10.57 24.46 12.00
CA ASP A 744 -9.72 25.49 11.40
C ASP A 744 -8.43 24.96 10.76
N ALA A 745 -8.03 23.73 11.09
CA ALA A 745 -6.76 23.17 10.66
C ALA A 745 -6.73 21.64 10.60
N LEU A 746 -6.03 21.13 9.57
CA LEU A 746 -5.49 19.78 9.54
C LEU A 746 -4.07 19.78 10.11
N SER A 747 -3.88 19.20 11.28
CA SER A 747 -2.58 19.07 11.95
C SER A 747 -2.00 17.67 11.70
N VAL A 748 -1.01 17.58 10.82
CA VAL A 748 -0.24 16.34 10.58
C VAL A 748 0.99 16.35 11.50
N LEU A 749 1.01 15.46 12.49
CA LEU A 749 2.03 15.40 13.55
C LEU A 749 3.26 14.55 13.15
N VAL A 750 3.28 14.11 11.90
CA VAL A 750 4.32 13.32 11.26
C VAL A 750 4.68 13.94 9.91
N LYS A 751 5.65 13.35 9.20
CA LYS A 751 5.98 13.82 7.85
C LYS A 751 4.77 13.59 6.92
N ALA A 752 4.32 14.65 6.26
CA ALA A 752 3.34 14.56 5.17
C ALA A 752 4.09 14.30 3.86
N LEU A 753 3.88 13.12 3.26
CA LEU A 753 4.46 12.74 1.97
C LEU A 753 3.35 12.74 0.92
N PHE A 754 3.50 13.56 -0.11
CA PHE A 754 2.55 13.66 -1.22
C PHE A 754 3.17 13.03 -2.46
N SER A 755 2.45 12.12 -3.12
CA SER A 755 2.88 11.50 -4.38
C SER A 755 2.75 12.42 -5.60
N SER A 756 2.15 13.60 -5.40
CA SER A 756 1.93 14.61 -6.43
C SER A 756 2.07 16.04 -5.88
N GLU A 757 1.66 17.03 -6.66
CA GLU A 757 1.78 18.46 -6.35
C GLU A 757 0.92 18.87 -5.14
N VAL A 758 1.51 19.69 -4.26
CA VAL A 758 0.77 20.39 -3.18
C VAL A 758 0.31 21.74 -3.71
N LYS A 759 -1.00 21.89 -3.91
CA LYS A 759 -1.63 23.13 -4.40
C LYS A 759 -2.19 23.93 -3.24
N ILE A 760 -1.84 25.21 -3.18
CA ILE A 760 -2.26 26.11 -2.11
C ILE A 760 -2.87 27.37 -2.73
N SER A 761 -4.12 27.66 -2.37
CA SER A 761 -4.90 28.76 -2.92
C SER A 761 -4.85 30.03 -2.07
N THR A 762 -4.35 29.94 -0.84
CA THR A 762 -4.25 31.08 0.08
C THR A 762 -3.07 31.99 -0.28
N VAL A 763 -3.18 33.27 0.09
CA VAL A 763 -2.16 34.28 -0.21
C VAL A 763 -0.84 33.98 0.53
N ASN A 764 -0.93 33.61 1.81
CA ASN A 764 0.21 33.09 2.57
C ASN A 764 0.30 31.58 2.33
N ALA A 765 0.82 31.21 1.17
CA ALA A 765 0.73 29.85 0.66
C ALA A 765 1.54 28.85 1.50
N LEU A 766 2.83 29.09 1.72
CA LEU A 766 3.69 28.17 2.47
C LEU A 766 4.45 28.91 3.57
N ARG A 767 4.46 28.34 4.78
CA ARG A 767 5.29 28.80 5.88
C ARG A 767 6.27 27.71 6.28
N ILE A 768 7.54 28.09 6.40
CA ILE A 768 8.59 27.25 6.99
C ILE A 768 9.06 27.97 8.24
N PHE A 769 8.97 27.34 9.42
CA PHE A 769 9.19 28.05 10.68
C PHE A 769 9.95 27.22 11.71
N ASN A 770 10.53 27.92 12.68
CA ASN A 770 10.94 27.40 13.98
C ASN A 770 10.33 28.29 15.09
N SER A 771 10.85 28.22 16.32
CA SER A 771 10.36 29.06 17.42
C SER A 771 10.60 30.56 17.20
N SER A 772 11.67 30.93 16.51
CA SER A 772 12.13 32.33 16.39
C SER A 772 11.64 33.01 15.13
N PHE A 773 11.63 32.34 13.98
CA PHE A 773 11.27 32.94 12.70
C PHE A 773 10.46 31.99 11.83
N GLY A 774 9.55 32.57 11.05
CA GLY A 774 8.87 31.93 9.94
C GLY A 774 9.28 32.59 8.62
N ALA A 775 9.51 31.81 7.58
CA ALA A 775 9.64 32.27 6.21
C ALA A 775 8.34 31.98 5.47
N ILE A 776 7.63 33.02 5.08
CA ILE A 776 6.33 32.96 4.42
C ILE A 776 6.55 33.17 2.92
N PHE A 777 6.22 32.16 2.13
CA PHE A 777 6.05 32.24 0.68
C PHE A 777 4.67 32.81 0.41
N ARG A 778 4.63 34.10 0.15
CA ARG A 778 3.39 34.85 -0.04
C ARG A 778 3.17 35.12 -1.53
N ARG A 779 2.10 34.57 -2.09
CA ARG A 779 1.64 34.88 -3.44
C ARG A 779 0.58 35.99 -3.36
N SER A 780 0.99 37.25 -3.58
CA SER A 780 0.07 38.35 -3.83
C SER A 780 -0.44 38.32 -5.27
N GLU A 781 -1.32 39.24 -5.66
CA GLU A 781 -1.96 39.25 -6.99
C GLU A 781 -0.93 39.20 -8.13
N GLU A 782 0.16 39.96 -8.03
CA GLU A 782 1.17 40.06 -9.09
C GLU A 782 2.57 39.60 -8.70
N CYS A 783 2.81 39.26 -7.43
CA CYS A 783 4.15 38.92 -6.95
C CYS A 783 4.17 37.68 -6.06
N LEU A 784 5.26 36.91 -6.15
CA LEU A 784 5.69 35.97 -5.13
C LEU A 784 6.74 36.62 -4.25
N HIS A 785 6.49 36.69 -2.96
CA HIS A 785 7.44 37.18 -1.97
C HIS A 785 7.91 36.05 -1.06
N ILE A 786 9.14 36.14 -0.59
CA ILE A 786 9.62 35.36 0.56
C ILE A 786 9.82 36.36 1.68
N ILE A 787 8.96 36.28 2.71
CA ILE A 787 8.87 37.29 3.77
C ILE A 787 9.10 36.61 5.13
N PRO A 788 10.11 37.05 5.90
CA PRO A 788 10.26 36.57 7.27
C PRO A 788 9.21 37.20 8.20
N THR A 789 8.82 36.48 9.24
CA THR A 789 8.08 37.03 10.39
C THR A 789 8.98 37.97 11.21
N ARG A 790 8.41 38.61 12.23
CA ARG A 790 9.24 39.19 13.31
C ARG A 790 9.89 38.06 14.12
N GLU A 791 10.95 38.44 14.84
CA GLU A 791 11.63 37.54 15.76
C GLU A 791 10.70 37.10 16.90
N ASN A 792 10.77 35.82 17.26
CA ASN A 792 9.93 35.10 18.21
C ASN A 792 8.46 34.93 17.81
N GLU A 793 8.12 35.18 16.54
CA GLU A 793 6.78 34.97 16.00
C GLU A 793 6.78 33.88 14.92
N GLY A 794 7.55 32.80 15.06
CA GLY A 794 7.81 31.89 13.94
C GLY A 794 6.57 31.20 13.35
N GLU A 795 5.86 30.39 14.14
CA GLU A 795 4.66 29.67 13.70
C GLU A 795 3.48 30.62 13.44
N ASN A 796 3.20 31.49 14.41
CA ASN A 796 1.97 32.29 14.46
C ASN A 796 2.15 33.77 14.06
N GLY A 797 3.34 34.18 13.64
CA GLY A 797 3.62 35.58 13.31
C GLY A 797 3.08 36.03 11.97
N ASP A 798 2.73 37.30 11.89
CA ASP A 798 2.31 37.92 10.64
C ASP A 798 3.49 38.24 9.72
N ILE A 799 3.19 38.78 8.54
CA ILE A 799 4.19 39.25 7.59
C ILE A 799 5.07 40.34 8.23
N GLY A 800 6.38 40.13 8.26
CA GLY A 800 7.34 41.11 8.77
C GLY A 800 7.53 42.32 7.83
N PRO A 801 8.30 43.33 8.26
CA PRO A 801 8.57 44.53 7.46
C PRO A 801 9.56 44.28 6.32
N LEU A 802 10.37 43.23 6.39
CA LEU A 802 11.43 42.97 5.41
C LEU A 802 10.85 42.45 4.08
N ARG A 803 11.53 42.78 2.98
CA ARG A 803 11.27 42.26 1.64
C ARG A 803 12.59 41.74 1.04
N PRO A 804 13.13 40.62 1.54
CA PRO A 804 14.41 40.10 1.05
C PRO A 804 14.34 39.67 -0.42
N PHE A 805 13.23 39.02 -0.83
CA PHE A 805 13.03 38.54 -2.19
C PHE A 805 11.61 38.83 -2.68
N THR A 806 11.49 39.29 -3.92
CA THR A 806 10.22 39.45 -4.64
C THR A 806 10.39 39.07 -6.11
N LEU A 807 9.53 38.19 -6.61
CA LEU A 807 9.40 37.84 -8.02
C LEU A 807 8.08 38.41 -8.55
N ASN A 808 8.15 39.28 -9.54
CA ASN A 808 6.95 39.71 -10.26
C ASN A 808 6.50 38.60 -11.22
N LEU A 809 5.29 38.07 -11.01
CA LEU A 809 4.75 36.91 -11.73
C LEU A 809 4.40 37.20 -13.20
N ARG A 810 4.22 38.49 -13.56
CA ARG A 810 3.93 38.92 -14.93
C ARG A 810 5.18 39.06 -15.79
N THR A 811 6.27 39.55 -15.20
CA THR A 811 7.49 39.92 -15.91
C THR A 811 8.68 38.99 -15.65
N GLY A 812 8.61 38.13 -14.64
CA GLY A 812 9.72 37.32 -14.17
C GLY A 812 10.82 38.11 -13.45
N ARG A 813 10.65 39.43 -13.26
CA ARG A 813 11.67 40.29 -12.63
C ARG A 813 11.80 39.98 -11.15
N ILE A 814 13.04 39.72 -10.71
CA ILE A 814 13.40 39.54 -9.31
C ILE A 814 13.87 40.88 -8.72
N THR A 815 13.42 41.20 -7.52
CA THR A 815 13.86 42.35 -6.72
C THR A 815 14.32 41.87 -5.35
N MET A 816 15.54 42.23 -4.97
CA MET A 816 16.09 42.00 -3.62
C MET A 816 16.03 43.32 -2.85
N GLY A 817 15.22 43.41 -1.81
CA GLY A 817 14.97 44.68 -1.11
C GLY A 817 15.90 44.95 0.07
N HIS A 818 16.74 43.98 0.47
CA HIS A 818 17.55 44.04 1.69
C HIS A 818 18.99 43.58 1.43
N GLY A 819 19.58 44.07 0.34
CA GLY A 819 20.94 43.70 -0.09
C GLY A 819 21.02 42.35 -0.79
N LEU A 820 22.19 42.08 -1.38
CA LEU A 820 22.54 40.81 -2.01
C LEU A 820 24.05 40.61 -1.84
N ASP A 821 24.45 39.57 -1.10
CA ASP A 821 25.84 39.12 -1.01
C ASP A 821 26.03 37.89 -1.92
N VAL A 822 27.02 37.94 -2.80
CA VAL A 822 27.37 36.85 -3.72
C VAL A 822 28.82 36.43 -3.47
N THR A 823 29.03 35.15 -3.19
CA THR A 823 30.38 34.55 -3.12
C THR A 823 30.77 34.07 -4.51
N GLY A 824 31.90 34.56 -5.05
CA GLY A 824 32.35 34.24 -6.40
C GLY A 824 31.91 35.26 -7.45
N ASP A 825 31.90 34.84 -8.71
CA ASP A 825 31.66 35.74 -9.84
C ASP A 825 30.16 35.97 -10.12
N ILE A 826 29.80 37.23 -10.39
CA ILE A 826 28.55 37.57 -11.10
C ILE A 826 28.90 37.69 -12.59
N THR A 827 28.98 36.55 -13.28
CA THR A 827 29.35 36.49 -14.72
C THR A 827 28.14 36.43 -15.64
N THR A 828 28.30 36.94 -16.85
CA THR A 828 27.44 36.61 -17.99
C THR A 828 27.87 35.27 -18.57
N ASN A 829 27.19 34.19 -18.21
CA ASN A 829 27.21 32.94 -18.96
C ASN A 829 25.80 32.67 -19.53
N ALA A 830 25.61 31.54 -20.22
CA ALA A 830 24.36 31.20 -20.91
C ALA A 830 23.07 31.27 -20.04
N TRP A 831 23.19 31.37 -18.71
CA TRP A 831 22.06 31.31 -17.77
C TRP A 831 21.91 32.55 -16.86
N VAL A 832 22.89 33.47 -16.81
CA VAL A 832 22.82 34.70 -16.01
C VAL A 832 23.13 35.92 -16.90
N TYR A 833 22.10 36.65 -17.34
CA TYR A 833 22.27 37.83 -18.19
C TYR A 833 22.45 39.11 -17.36
N ALA A 834 23.63 39.34 -16.79
CA ALA A 834 24.02 40.70 -16.37
C ALA A 834 24.59 41.48 -17.57
N ASN A 835 23.79 41.68 -18.63
CA ASN A 835 24.23 42.43 -19.82
C ASN A 835 24.75 43.83 -19.47
N ARG A 836 24.24 44.42 -18.37
CA ARG A 836 24.64 45.72 -17.83
C ARG A 836 24.49 45.71 -16.32
N PHE A 837 25.41 46.35 -15.60
CA PHE A 837 25.24 46.74 -14.21
C PHE A 837 24.70 48.17 -14.16
N ALA A 838 23.42 48.32 -13.80
CA ALA A 838 22.81 49.64 -13.61
C ALA A 838 22.96 50.07 -12.15
N ILE A 839 23.78 51.08 -11.91
CA ILE A 839 23.92 51.72 -10.61
C ILE A 839 22.79 52.74 -10.47
N ASN A 840 22.11 52.79 -9.34
CA ASN A 840 21.18 53.87 -9.02
C ASN A 840 21.99 55.15 -8.69
N SER A 841 22.60 55.75 -9.70
CA SER A 841 23.61 56.80 -9.57
C SER A 841 23.08 58.06 -8.88
N SER A 842 23.87 58.61 -7.97
CA SER A 842 23.56 59.83 -7.21
C SER A 842 24.08 61.09 -7.92
N ASN A 843 23.49 62.25 -7.60
CA ASN A 843 23.95 63.59 -8.03
C ASN A 843 24.14 64.49 -6.82
N GLY A 844 25.16 65.36 -6.83
CA GLY A 844 25.47 66.22 -5.68
C GLY A 844 26.69 67.11 -5.86
N MET A 845 27.14 67.71 -4.75
CA MET A 845 28.37 68.51 -4.67
C MET A 845 29.62 67.65 -4.88
N TRP A 846 30.72 68.27 -5.29
CA TRP A 846 32.01 67.59 -5.47
C TRP A 846 32.44 66.73 -4.28
N ILE A 847 32.25 67.21 -3.05
CA ILE A 847 32.62 66.45 -1.84
C ILE A 847 31.76 65.19 -1.62
N GLN A 848 30.51 65.19 -2.11
CA GLN A 848 29.57 64.08 -1.95
C GLN A 848 29.86 62.90 -2.88
N MET A 849 30.80 63.04 -3.82
CA MET A 849 31.28 61.90 -4.61
C MET A 849 31.84 60.75 -3.75
N ARG A 850 32.17 61.03 -2.48
CA ARG A 850 32.57 60.03 -1.48
C ARG A 850 31.44 59.08 -1.09
N ASP A 851 30.19 59.56 -1.14
CA ASP A 851 28.99 58.86 -0.67
C ASP A 851 28.01 58.54 -1.81
N ASN A 852 28.36 58.90 -3.06
CA ASN A 852 27.55 58.58 -4.22
C ASN A 852 27.43 57.06 -4.38
N ASN A 853 26.26 56.59 -4.83
CA ASN A 853 26.09 55.21 -5.23
C ASN A 853 27.05 54.90 -6.39
N ALA A 854 27.98 53.98 -6.16
CA ALA A 854 29.05 53.64 -7.08
C ALA A 854 29.43 52.15 -6.98
N ILE A 855 30.22 51.67 -7.94
CA ILE A 855 31.00 50.43 -7.76
C ILE A 855 32.26 50.81 -6.99
N PHE A 856 32.49 50.16 -5.85
CA PHE A 856 33.63 50.43 -4.99
C PHE A 856 34.18 49.14 -4.37
N GLY A 857 35.45 49.16 -3.96
CA GLY A 857 36.04 48.06 -3.19
C GLY A 857 35.50 48.09 -1.76
N LYS A 858 34.78 47.04 -1.35
CA LYS A 858 34.35 46.87 0.06
C LYS A 858 35.54 46.87 1.02
N ASN A 859 36.66 46.32 0.57
CA ASN A 859 37.93 46.33 1.30
C ASN A 859 38.82 47.48 0.79
N ILE A 860 39.30 48.29 1.73
CA ILE A 860 40.24 49.38 1.45
C ILE A 860 41.55 48.83 0.87
N VAL A 861 42.16 49.57 -0.06
CA VAL A 861 43.53 49.29 -0.51
C VAL A 861 44.51 49.70 0.60
N ASN A 862 45.30 48.75 1.10
CA ASN A 862 46.31 49.01 2.12
C ASN A 862 47.38 49.99 1.60
N THR A 863 47.93 50.82 2.48
CA THR A 863 49.05 51.72 2.14
C THR A 863 50.18 50.95 1.46
N ASP A 864 50.66 51.48 0.34
CA ASP A 864 51.72 50.88 -0.49
C ASP A 864 51.40 49.49 -1.06
N SER A 865 50.13 49.05 -1.00
CA SER A 865 49.63 47.84 -1.67
C SER A 865 48.85 48.19 -2.93
N ALA A 866 48.88 47.30 -3.92
CA ALA A 866 48.16 47.47 -5.18
C ALA A 866 46.78 46.82 -5.13
N GLN A 867 45.76 47.53 -5.59
CA GLN A 867 44.41 46.98 -5.79
C GLN A 867 43.83 47.49 -7.11
N ALA A 868 43.22 46.60 -7.89
CA ALA A 868 42.45 46.93 -9.08
C ALA A 868 40.96 46.70 -8.81
N LEU A 869 40.11 47.62 -9.27
CA LEU A 869 38.65 47.54 -9.13
C LEU A 869 37.93 47.24 -10.44
N LEU A 870 38.51 47.66 -11.57
CA LEU A 870 37.99 47.40 -12.92
C LEU A 870 39.12 46.85 -13.78
N ARG A 871 38.81 45.84 -14.60
CA ARG A 871 39.77 45.18 -15.49
C ARG A 871 39.14 44.99 -16.87
N GLN A 872 39.91 45.24 -17.91
CA GLN A 872 39.57 44.92 -19.28
C GLN A 872 40.67 44.04 -19.88
N ASP A 873 40.28 42.86 -20.33
CA ASP A 873 41.19 41.92 -20.97
C ASP A 873 41.25 42.18 -22.48
N HIS A 874 42.47 42.19 -23.00
CA HIS A 874 42.79 42.20 -24.43
C HIS A 874 43.61 40.95 -24.75
N ALA A 875 43.79 40.65 -26.04
CA ALA A 875 44.49 39.43 -26.49
C ALA A 875 45.85 39.23 -25.81
N ASP A 876 46.66 40.30 -25.73
CA ASP A 876 48.05 40.21 -25.24
C ASP A 876 48.32 41.02 -23.96
N ARG A 877 47.30 41.68 -23.40
CA ARG A 877 47.47 42.59 -22.27
C ARG A 877 46.17 42.80 -21.50
N LYS A 878 46.28 43.35 -20.31
CA LYS A 878 45.14 43.71 -19.46
C LYS A 878 45.29 45.15 -19.01
N PHE A 879 44.20 45.90 -19.06
CA PHE A 879 44.12 47.25 -18.52
C PHE A 879 43.32 47.22 -17.22
N MET A 880 43.82 47.92 -16.21
CA MET A 880 43.21 48.00 -14.90
C MET A 880 43.01 49.45 -14.49
N ILE A 881 41.86 49.75 -13.88
CA ILE A 881 41.66 50.95 -13.07
C ILE A 881 41.84 50.54 -11.61
N GLY A 882 42.79 51.19 -10.95
CA GLY A 882 43.20 50.83 -9.60
C GLY A 882 44.21 51.81 -9.04
N GLY A 883 44.93 51.38 -8.01
CA GLY A 883 45.89 52.25 -7.35
C GLY A 883 46.84 51.53 -6.41
N LEU A 884 47.86 52.29 -6.00
CA LEU A 884 48.75 51.99 -4.90
C LEU A 884 48.27 52.77 -3.69
N GLY A 885 47.89 52.09 -2.61
CA GLY A 885 47.18 52.70 -1.49
C GLY A 885 47.90 53.93 -0.92
N ASN A 886 47.16 55.03 -0.77
CA ASN A 886 47.64 56.36 -0.36
C ASN A 886 48.68 57.04 -1.27
N LYS A 887 48.99 56.47 -2.45
CA LYS A 887 50.04 56.99 -3.33
C LYS A 887 49.56 57.31 -4.73
N GLN A 888 48.79 56.43 -5.35
CA GLN A 888 48.49 56.48 -6.78
C GLN A 888 47.08 55.98 -7.06
N PHE A 889 46.37 56.62 -7.99
CA PHE A 889 45.11 56.11 -8.55
C PHE A 889 45.02 56.43 -10.05
N GLY A 890 44.76 55.43 -10.89
CA GLY A 890 44.73 55.62 -12.33
C GLY A 890 44.68 54.33 -13.14
N ILE A 891 45.26 54.38 -14.32
CA ILE A 891 45.25 53.32 -15.34
C ILE A 891 46.60 52.61 -15.37
N TYR A 892 46.55 51.29 -15.33
CA TYR A 892 47.73 50.42 -15.39
C TYR A 892 47.55 49.36 -16.47
N MET A 893 48.62 49.08 -17.20
CA MET A 893 48.66 48.04 -18.23
C MET A 893 49.65 46.95 -17.81
N ILE A 894 49.23 45.68 -17.95
CA ILE A 894 50.10 44.52 -17.77
C ILE A 894 50.01 43.66 -19.03
N ASN A 895 51.13 43.43 -19.70
CA ASN A 895 51.20 42.50 -20.82
C ASN A 895 51.06 41.06 -20.29
N ASN A 896 50.35 40.21 -21.02
CA ASN A 896 50.14 38.81 -20.65
C ASN A 896 51.46 38.03 -20.57
N SER A 897 52.51 38.49 -21.27
CA SER A 897 53.85 37.93 -21.24
C SER A 897 54.70 38.34 -20.03
N ARG A 898 54.27 39.32 -19.22
CA ARG A 898 55.04 39.79 -18.05
C ARG A 898 55.01 38.72 -16.96
N THR A 899 56.20 38.36 -16.47
CA THR A 899 56.39 37.42 -15.35
C THR A 899 56.97 38.09 -14.10
N ALA A 900 57.74 39.17 -14.25
CA ALA A 900 58.26 39.95 -13.14
C ALA A 900 57.20 40.89 -12.56
N ASN A 901 57.19 41.06 -11.23
CA ASN A 901 56.29 42.00 -10.54
C ASN A 901 56.43 43.42 -11.10
N GLY A 902 55.30 44.10 -11.31
CA GLY A 902 55.23 45.44 -11.86
C GLY A 902 54.19 45.56 -12.96
N THR A 903 54.19 46.72 -13.62
CA THR A 903 53.28 47.06 -14.73
C THR A 903 54.09 47.51 -15.95
N ASP A 904 53.54 47.35 -17.14
CA ASP A 904 54.18 47.69 -18.42
C ASP A 904 53.83 49.09 -18.93
N GLY A 905 52.77 49.69 -18.37
CA GLY A 905 52.41 51.09 -18.60
C GLY A 905 51.59 51.62 -17.43
N GLN A 906 51.82 52.88 -17.07
CA GLN A 906 51.15 53.55 -15.95
C GLN A 906 50.78 54.97 -16.35
N ALA A 907 49.55 55.38 -16.05
CA ALA A 907 49.07 56.74 -16.16
C ALA A 907 48.12 57.04 -14.98
N TYR A 908 48.55 57.84 -14.01
CA TYR A 908 47.85 57.96 -12.73
C TYR A 908 47.95 59.34 -12.10
N MET A 909 47.03 59.62 -11.19
CA MET A 909 47.08 60.74 -10.27
C MET A 909 47.82 60.34 -9.00
N ASP A 910 48.80 61.12 -8.56
CA ASP A 910 49.46 60.92 -7.25
C ASP A 910 48.67 61.56 -6.10
N ASN A 911 49.16 61.37 -4.87
CA ASN A 911 48.54 61.92 -3.67
C ASN A 911 48.62 63.46 -3.55
N ASN A 912 49.32 64.15 -4.46
CA ASN A 912 49.39 65.61 -4.54
C ASN A 912 48.51 66.16 -5.69
N GLY A 913 47.85 65.29 -6.45
CA GLY A 913 46.99 65.67 -7.57
C GLY A 913 47.72 65.84 -8.91
N ASN A 914 48.99 65.45 -9.01
CA ASN A 914 49.73 65.48 -10.28
C ASN A 914 49.29 64.31 -11.16
N TRP A 915 49.20 64.52 -12.48
CA TRP A 915 49.03 63.43 -13.44
C TRP A 915 50.38 62.98 -14.02
N LEU A 916 50.76 61.74 -13.77
CA LEU A 916 52.03 61.15 -14.18
C LEU A 916 51.83 60.04 -15.20
N CYS A 917 52.79 59.87 -16.11
CA CYS A 917 52.88 58.73 -17.01
C CYS A 917 54.29 58.12 -16.93
N GLY A 918 54.38 56.79 -16.89
CA GLY A 918 55.67 56.09 -16.91
C GLY A 918 56.40 56.15 -18.26
N SER A 919 55.77 56.74 -19.28
CA SER A 919 56.32 56.94 -20.62
C SER A 919 56.02 58.38 -21.11
N GLN A 920 55.86 58.59 -22.41
CA GLN A 920 55.57 59.90 -22.99
C GLN A 920 54.10 60.31 -22.77
N VAL A 921 53.87 61.59 -22.51
CA VAL A 921 52.56 62.24 -22.66
C VAL A 921 52.53 62.96 -24.00
N ILE A 922 51.74 62.46 -24.94
CA ILE A 922 51.69 62.97 -26.31
C ILE A 922 50.35 63.68 -26.51
N PRO A 923 50.26 65.01 -26.33
CA PRO A 923 49.05 65.75 -26.64
C PRO A 923 48.83 65.80 -28.16
N GLY A 924 47.57 65.81 -28.59
CA GLY A 924 47.22 66.07 -29.99
C GLY A 924 47.50 67.52 -30.43
N ASN A 925 47.74 68.42 -29.47
CA ASN A 925 48.04 69.83 -29.71
C ASN A 925 49.12 70.31 -28.71
N TYR A 926 50.24 70.81 -29.24
CA TYR A 926 51.38 71.30 -28.46
C TYR A 926 51.39 72.83 -28.28
N GLY A 927 50.35 73.57 -28.68
CA GLY A 927 50.35 75.04 -28.69
C GLY A 927 50.67 75.70 -27.34
N ASN A 928 50.28 75.08 -26.23
CA ASN A 928 50.61 75.54 -24.87
C ASN A 928 52.09 75.31 -24.49
N PHE A 929 52.80 74.41 -25.17
CA PHE A 929 54.25 74.18 -25.01
C PHE A 929 55.04 74.98 -26.03
N ASP A 930 54.62 74.94 -27.29
CA ASP A 930 55.26 75.59 -28.43
C ASP A 930 55.35 77.12 -28.31
N SER A 931 54.43 77.71 -27.55
CA SER A 931 54.44 79.14 -27.20
C SER A 931 55.47 79.54 -26.15
N ARG A 932 56.09 78.57 -25.46
CA ARG A 932 56.99 78.82 -24.32
C ARG A 932 58.47 78.72 -24.67
N TYR A 933 58.81 78.02 -25.76
CA TYR A 933 60.19 77.68 -26.09
C TYR A 933 60.61 78.19 -27.47
N VAL A 934 61.90 78.48 -27.61
CA VAL A 934 62.51 78.69 -28.92
C VAL A 934 62.66 77.33 -29.60
N LYS A 935 62.08 77.20 -30.79
CA LYS A 935 62.11 75.97 -31.59
C LYS A 935 63.31 75.89 -32.52
N ASP A 936 63.80 77.04 -32.98
CA ASP A 936 64.93 77.14 -33.89
C ASP A 936 65.61 78.52 -33.81
N VAL A 937 66.87 78.61 -34.20
CA VAL A 937 67.65 79.85 -34.27
C VAL A 937 68.46 79.86 -35.56
N ARG A 938 68.43 80.98 -36.30
CA ARG A 938 69.17 81.11 -37.57
C ARG A 938 69.76 82.50 -37.77
N LEU A 939 70.63 82.62 -38.78
CA LEU A 939 70.97 83.90 -39.37
C LEU A 939 70.00 84.21 -40.52
N GLY A 940 69.33 85.35 -40.46
CA GLY A 940 68.43 85.83 -41.51
C GLY A 940 69.17 86.32 -42.76
N SER A 941 68.44 87.00 -43.64
CA SER A 941 68.97 87.49 -44.91
C SER A 941 70.14 88.45 -44.72
N GLN A 942 71.18 88.29 -45.53
CA GLN A 942 72.36 89.15 -45.53
C GLN A 942 71.99 90.56 -45.99
N GLN A 943 72.39 91.54 -45.20
CA GLN A 943 72.29 92.96 -45.49
C GLN A 943 73.69 93.51 -45.76
N TYR A 944 73.77 94.63 -46.46
CA TYR A 944 75.03 95.28 -46.81
C TYR A 944 74.98 96.74 -46.43
N TYR A 945 76.02 97.21 -45.73
CA TYR A 945 76.25 98.62 -45.45
C TYR A 945 77.48 99.08 -46.23
N GLY A 946 77.25 99.88 -47.27
CA GLY A 946 78.31 100.43 -48.12
C GLY A 946 78.81 101.79 -47.63
N VAL A 947 80.09 102.08 -47.85
CA VAL A 947 80.73 103.37 -47.53
C VAL A 947 81.54 103.87 -48.73
N ASN A 948 81.76 105.18 -48.81
CA ASN A 948 82.57 105.82 -49.85
C ASN A 948 84.01 106.08 -49.36
N ASN A 949 84.98 106.12 -50.29
CA ASN A 949 86.43 106.09 -50.03
C ASN A 949 87.06 107.32 -49.34
N TRP A 950 86.26 108.17 -48.69
CA TRP A 950 86.73 109.46 -48.13
C TRP A 950 86.33 109.67 -46.67
N GLN A 951 85.87 108.62 -45.95
CA GLN A 951 85.40 108.74 -44.57
C GLN A 951 85.99 107.64 -43.67
N THR A 952 86.62 108.02 -42.55
CA THR A 952 86.94 107.10 -41.46
C THR A 952 85.63 106.57 -40.85
N TRP A 953 85.43 105.25 -40.83
CA TRP A 953 84.14 104.67 -40.44
C TRP A 953 84.22 103.77 -39.20
N ASN A 954 83.23 103.92 -38.31
CA ASN A 954 82.98 103.07 -37.13
C ASN A 954 81.55 102.53 -37.24
N PHE A 955 81.39 101.29 -37.70
CA PHE A 955 80.08 100.65 -37.87
C PHE A 955 79.82 99.64 -36.77
N GLN A 956 78.69 99.81 -36.09
CA GLN A 956 78.13 98.83 -35.17
C GLN A 956 76.91 98.19 -35.83
N CYS A 957 76.82 96.86 -35.76
CA CYS A 957 75.66 96.14 -36.28
C CYS A 957 74.37 96.61 -35.55
N PRO A 958 73.24 96.78 -36.26
CA PRO A 958 71.96 97.04 -35.61
C PRO A 958 71.60 95.95 -34.59
N SER A 959 70.75 96.27 -33.60
CA SER A 959 70.34 95.32 -32.55
C SER A 959 69.91 93.98 -33.15
N GLY A 960 70.43 92.88 -32.59
CA GLY A 960 70.21 91.53 -33.08
C GLY A 960 71.05 91.08 -34.25
N HIS A 961 71.93 91.91 -34.81
CA HIS A 961 72.70 91.57 -36.00
C HIS A 961 74.17 91.27 -35.69
N VAL A 962 74.77 90.41 -36.50
CA VAL A 962 76.19 90.04 -36.45
C VAL A 962 76.85 90.28 -37.81
N LEU A 963 78.15 90.57 -37.80
CA LEU A 963 78.94 90.65 -39.03
C LEU A 963 79.01 89.26 -39.68
N SER A 964 78.82 89.23 -40.99
CA SER A 964 78.77 88.00 -41.80
C SER A 964 79.72 88.02 -43.00
N GLY A 965 80.37 89.15 -43.25
CA GLY A 965 81.39 89.29 -44.29
C GLY A 965 81.86 90.74 -44.43
N ILE A 966 82.95 90.94 -45.13
CA ILE A 966 83.53 92.26 -45.43
C ILE A 966 83.76 92.32 -46.94
N ASN A 967 83.41 93.45 -47.57
CA ASN A 967 83.66 93.70 -48.98
C ASN A 967 84.91 94.56 -49.13
N VAL A 968 85.97 94.01 -49.72
CA VAL A 968 87.26 94.69 -49.94
C VAL A 968 87.33 95.08 -51.41
N GLN A 969 87.67 96.33 -51.73
CA GLN A 969 87.81 96.82 -53.10
C GLN A 969 89.26 97.14 -53.44
N ASP A 970 89.66 96.80 -54.67
CA ASP A 970 90.97 97.17 -55.21
C ASP A 970 90.93 98.60 -55.77
N THR A 971 91.53 99.54 -55.04
CA THR A 971 91.90 100.84 -55.59
C THR A 971 93.30 101.23 -55.13
N GLY A 972 94.21 101.42 -56.11
CA GLY A 972 95.40 102.28 -56.07
C GLY A 972 96.43 102.03 -54.96
N SER A 973 97.69 101.80 -55.35
CA SER A 973 98.84 101.75 -54.44
C SER A 973 98.88 103.00 -53.54
N ASN A 974 98.64 102.82 -52.23
CA ASN A 974 98.81 103.79 -51.11
C ASN A 974 97.55 104.45 -50.49
N SER A 975 96.43 103.75 -50.29
CA SER A 975 95.44 104.15 -49.26
C SER A 975 95.19 103.02 -48.25
N ALA A 976 95.31 103.33 -46.95
CA ALA A 976 95.07 102.40 -45.84
C ALA A 976 93.57 102.11 -45.57
N ASP A 977 92.67 102.56 -46.45
CA ASP A 977 91.22 102.33 -46.40
C ASP A 977 90.78 101.61 -47.69
N ASN A 978 90.64 100.28 -47.65
CA ASN A 978 90.28 99.43 -48.79
C ASN A 978 88.97 98.63 -48.57
N ILE A 979 88.15 99.01 -47.58
CA ILE A 979 86.86 98.36 -47.31
C ILE A 979 85.72 99.12 -47.99
N ALA A 980 85.03 98.49 -48.94
CA ALA A 980 83.87 99.04 -49.65
C ALA A 980 82.57 98.96 -48.82
N GLY A 981 82.55 98.12 -47.79
CA GLY A 981 81.42 97.95 -46.88
C GLY A 981 81.44 96.62 -46.13
N VAL A 982 80.44 96.39 -45.29
CA VAL A 982 80.29 95.15 -44.50
C VAL A 982 78.94 94.49 -44.74
N TYR A 983 78.97 93.15 -44.72
CA TYR A 983 77.78 92.33 -44.71
C TYR A 983 77.41 91.95 -43.30
N TYR A 984 76.15 92.12 -42.92
CA TYR A 984 75.65 91.75 -41.59
C TYR A 984 74.32 91.01 -41.71
N ARG A 985 73.99 90.16 -40.74
CA ARG A 985 72.77 89.34 -40.73
C ARG A 985 72.08 89.43 -39.37
N PRO A 986 70.74 89.51 -39.30
CA PRO A 986 70.03 89.39 -38.04
C PRO A 986 70.12 87.95 -37.54
N VAL A 987 70.45 87.76 -36.27
CA VAL A 987 70.15 86.53 -35.56
C VAL A 987 68.63 86.50 -35.32
N GLN A 988 67.97 85.43 -35.75
CA GLN A 988 66.53 85.24 -35.59
C GLN A 988 66.26 84.00 -34.75
N LYS A 989 65.18 84.04 -33.96
CA LYS A 989 64.66 82.91 -33.18
C LYS A 989 63.23 82.58 -33.61
N TYR A 990 62.92 81.29 -33.74
CA TYR A 990 61.60 80.79 -34.11
C TYR A 990 60.82 80.39 -32.86
N ILE A 991 59.71 81.06 -32.59
CA ILE A 991 58.83 80.77 -31.45
C ILE A 991 57.41 80.67 -31.99
N ASN A 992 56.69 79.60 -31.64
CA ASN A 992 55.27 79.42 -31.97
C ASN A 992 54.89 79.70 -33.45
N GLY A 993 55.65 79.20 -34.42
CA GLY A 993 55.31 79.39 -35.83
C GLY A 993 55.84 80.69 -36.46
N THR A 994 56.46 81.58 -35.67
CA THR A 994 56.89 82.91 -36.13
C THR A 994 58.39 83.13 -35.90
N TRP A 995 59.08 83.70 -36.90
CA TRP A 995 60.48 84.14 -36.78
C TRP A 995 60.56 85.55 -36.22
N TYR A 996 61.29 85.73 -35.13
CA TYR A 996 61.55 87.02 -34.48
C TYR A 996 63.04 87.37 -34.60
N ASN A 997 63.37 88.64 -34.86
CA ASN A 997 64.75 89.10 -34.72
C ASN A 997 65.13 89.13 -33.22
N VAL A 998 66.34 88.69 -32.90
CA VAL A 998 66.90 88.80 -31.53
C VAL A 998 67.19 90.28 -31.23
N ALA A 999 67.23 90.65 -29.95
CA ALA A 999 67.68 91.96 -29.51
C ALA A 999 69.11 91.85 -28.94
N SER A 1000 69.98 92.79 -29.29
CA SER A 1000 71.26 93.03 -28.61
C SER A 1000 71.01 94.01 -27.46
N VAL A 1001 71.47 93.65 -26.26
CA VAL A 1001 71.40 94.47 -25.04
C VAL A 1001 72.61 95.37 -24.96
#